data_AF-A0A926X9Z1-F1
#
_entry.id   AF-A0A926X9Z1-F1
#
_cell.length_a   1.000
_cell.length_b   1.000
_cell.length_c   1.000
_cell.angle_alpha   90.00
_cell.angle_beta   90.00
_cell.angle_gamma   90.00
#
_symmetry.space_group_name_H-M   'P 1'
#
loop_
_entity.id
_entity.type
_entity.pdbx_description
1 polymer ?
#
loop_
_entity_poly.entity_id
_entity_poly.type
_entity_poly.pdbx_seq_one_letter_code
_entity_poly.pdbx_strand_id
1 'polypeptide(L)'
;MPVDRIGNTPRQATTIDAGVGFRRYRDQIGGADRNDYFRLNLSDRRSYSISLTPSTADAQLQLLDAAGRVIQRSRRSGRSRKVINTVLEVGTYFIRVFSARRGRVATRYLLGVSATAIPEEPVVDRVGNSSTQASDLGILTGDRTLTEAIGGADPRDYYRFNLTQLSKLTLNLDNRINSVSLLQRDGAAIAGQWTATDTGQQWSWELLPGTYYIQLEAAPAQPNTNYTLAITTTPDRAGSTPNQALDLGTLTQTQTVSNWLGSSNTSDYYRFTLNRDINLSLALNGLGQSVGSIALLDSNDSTLQFATGSGSTASITQDLTAGTYYVQVLGNSDYTLTLNLPAADLVATAFSTPYALSVGSSFTTQFQLQNVGTESVGAFRVNFYLSSDTQITRGDRLLGHYDIAALNANSRTGTLNTVLTLPDANDLFWQTDGTYYIGMAIDPLRAVRETDETNNSNQGITFDQDAVNISGLPNTRPFNIDIDYSSDTIGWFTPQRRAALEAAASIWEKIIQNDLFGAIDLTLNVRADELGGTTAGRAWASSEFNPNASIEFDLSTNWFFDASPNTADDIPANTLDFISVAVHEIGHTLGFSGVDNEFNSRVVNGAFTGINARAYNGGNSIPLSGDGSHIRPGYEFGTSGAPLMNPFVASGTRILPTVLDLAILDDIRFTVNYGAASQNRSNNSASSQPISYAQCGCAACITNLNSDRQSVFSGI
;
A
#
# COMPACT_ATOMS: atom_id res chain seq x y z
N MET A 1 55.37 -15.16 62.54
CA MET A 1 54.16 -15.39 61.72
C MET A 1 53.37 -14.09 61.74
N PRO A 2 53.05 -13.44 60.61
CA PRO A 2 52.06 -12.37 60.66
C PRO A 2 50.74 -12.98 61.14
N VAL A 3 50.07 -12.29 62.06
CA VAL A 3 48.80 -12.70 62.67
C VAL A 3 47.72 -12.66 61.60
N ASP A 4 47.06 -13.79 61.34
CA ASP A 4 45.81 -13.87 60.58
C ASP A 4 44.76 -13.03 61.33
N ARG A 5 44.17 -12.05 60.64
CA ARG A 5 43.17 -11.13 61.22
C ARG A 5 41.77 -11.37 60.66
N ILE A 6 41.58 -12.33 59.74
CA ILE A 6 40.33 -12.51 58.99
C ILE A 6 39.97 -14.00 58.89
N GLY A 7 38.77 -14.35 59.33
CA GLY A 7 38.39 -15.75 59.50
C GLY A 7 38.37 -16.61 58.22
N ASN A 8 38.82 -17.85 58.39
CA ASN A 8 38.96 -18.86 57.35
C ASN A 8 37.66 -19.59 56.94
N THR A 9 36.53 -19.22 57.54
CA THR A 9 35.21 -19.82 57.28
C THR A 9 34.13 -18.75 57.25
N PRO A 10 32.97 -18.98 56.60
CA PRO A 10 31.83 -18.04 56.65
C PRO A 10 31.38 -17.69 58.08
N ARG A 11 31.48 -18.62 59.03
CA ARG A 11 31.14 -18.39 60.45
C ARG A 11 32.09 -17.43 61.15
N GLN A 12 33.35 -17.40 60.72
CA GLN A 12 34.40 -16.55 61.27
C GLN A 12 34.62 -15.28 60.43
N ALA A 13 33.79 -15.05 59.41
CA ALA A 13 33.99 -13.98 58.45
C ALA A 13 33.98 -12.60 59.11
N THR A 14 34.94 -11.76 58.72
CA THR A 14 35.02 -10.37 59.17
C THR A 14 33.89 -9.58 58.52
N THR A 15 33.04 -8.96 59.34
CA THR A 15 31.96 -8.12 58.81
C THR A 15 32.55 -6.83 58.25
N ILE A 16 32.22 -6.53 57.00
CA ILE A 16 32.64 -5.29 56.36
C ILE A 16 31.42 -4.44 56.03
N ASP A 17 31.47 -3.20 56.46
CA ASP A 17 30.50 -2.19 56.09
C ASP A 17 31.02 -1.46 54.85
N ALA A 18 30.47 -1.82 53.69
CA ALA A 18 30.67 -1.08 52.46
C ALA A 18 29.54 -0.06 52.29
N GLY A 19 29.41 0.87 53.24
CA GLY A 19 28.60 2.08 53.11
C GLY A 19 28.87 2.87 51.80
N VAL A 20 28.32 4.07 51.68
CA VAL A 20 28.54 4.92 50.50
C VAL A 20 30.04 5.27 50.39
N GLY A 21 30.72 4.73 49.37
CA GLY A 21 32.15 4.98 49.11
C GLY A 21 33.04 3.74 49.07
N PHE A 22 34.31 3.94 48.73
CA PHE A 22 35.28 2.87 48.49
C PHE A 22 36.14 2.57 49.72
N ARG A 23 36.09 1.34 50.22
CA ARG A 23 36.89 0.84 51.36
C ARG A 23 37.96 -0.14 50.91
N ARG A 24 39.05 -0.22 51.69
CA ARG A 24 40.21 -1.09 51.42
C ARG A 24 40.52 -1.96 52.63
N TYR A 25 40.67 -3.25 52.40
CA TYR A 25 41.09 -4.24 53.37
C TYR A 25 42.40 -4.89 52.91
N ARG A 26 43.31 -5.15 53.84
CA ARG A 26 44.61 -5.74 53.56
C ARG A 26 44.79 -6.95 54.45
N ASP A 27 45.15 -8.07 53.85
CA ASP A 27 45.58 -9.25 54.59
C ASP A 27 46.51 -10.12 53.74
N GLN A 28 46.79 -11.34 54.20
CA GLN A 28 47.71 -12.28 53.59
C GLN A 28 47.17 -13.71 53.62
N ILE A 29 46.95 -14.28 52.43
CA ILE A 29 46.67 -15.71 52.28
C ILE A 29 47.93 -16.49 51.88
N GLY A 30 47.97 -17.79 52.15
CA GLY A 30 49.11 -18.67 51.90
C GLY A 30 48.82 -20.16 52.20
N GLY A 31 49.86 -20.93 52.49
CA GLY A 31 49.75 -22.38 52.70
C GLY A 31 49.03 -22.79 53.99
N ALA A 32 49.25 -22.03 55.07
CA ALA A 32 48.66 -22.23 56.40
C ALA A 32 47.32 -21.52 56.58
N ASP A 33 47.16 -20.37 55.92
CA ASP A 33 45.96 -19.53 55.96
C ASP A 33 45.41 -19.42 54.53
N ARG A 34 44.38 -20.18 54.20
CA ARG A 34 44.02 -20.42 52.78
C ARG A 34 42.87 -19.57 52.29
N ASN A 35 42.07 -19.03 53.19
CA ASN A 35 40.84 -18.36 52.86
C ASN A 35 40.62 -17.20 53.81
N ASP A 36 40.20 -16.08 53.26
CA ASP A 36 39.72 -14.96 54.05
C ASP A 36 38.29 -14.71 53.63
N TYR A 37 37.38 -14.80 54.59
CA TYR A 37 35.97 -14.52 54.37
C TYR A 37 35.60 -13.15 54.94
N PHE A 38 34.93 -12.36 54.11
CA PHE A 38 34.32 -11.09 54.48
C PHE A 38 32.81 -11.21 54.38
N ARG A 39 32.09 -10.76 55.39
CA ARG A 39 30.62 -10.78 55.43
C ARG A 39 30.07 -9.41 55.08
N LEU A 40 29.13 -9.40 54.15
CA LEU A 40 28.30 -8.26 53.78
C LEU A 40 26.88 -8.50 54.32
N ASN A 41 26.35 -7.56 55.09
CA ASN A 41 24.95 -7.54 55.52
C ASN A 41 24.29 -6.33 54.87
N LEU A 42 23.40 -6.57 53.91
CA LEU A 42 22.74 -5.52 53.14
C LEU A 42 21.35 -5.31 53.73
N SER A 43 21.06 -4.07 54.11
CA SER A 43 19.74 -3.59 54.53
C SER A 43 18.92 -3.01 53.38
N ASP A 44 19.56 -2.80 52.23
CA ASP A 44 19.04 -2.08 51.06
C ASP A 44 19.76 -2.55 49.79
N ARG A 45 19.09 -2.43 48.64
CA ARG A 45 19.61 -2.82 47.32
C ARG A 45 20.77 -1.93 46.89
N ARG A 46 21.91 -2.53 46.48
CA ARG A 46 23.10 -1.76 46.07
C ARG A 46 23.85 -2.35 44.89
N SER A 47 24.51 -1.47 44.13
CA SER A 47 25.52 -1.84 43.14
C SER A 47 26.89 -1.93 43.83
N TYR A 48 27.52 -3.11 43.78
CA TYR A 48 28.82 -3.41 44.35
C TYR A 48 29.92 -3.52 43.29
N SER A 49 31.07 -2.92 43.57
CA SER A 49 32.33 -3.20 42.89
C SER A 49 33.34 -3.74 43.90
N ILE A 50 33.70 -5.01 43.74
CA ILE A 50 34.64 -5.73 44.59
C ILE A 50 35.88 -6.00 43.76
N SER A 51 37.04 -5.56 44.25
CA SER A 51 38.30 -5.71 43.55
C SER A 51 39.40 -6.28 44.43
N LEU A 52 40.17 -7.21 43.89
CA LEU A 52 41.27 -7.88 44.59
C LEU A 52 42.56 -7.68 43.81
N THR A 53 43.56 -7.10 44.47
CA THR A 53 44.92 -6.92 43.91
C THR A 53 45.93 -7.67 44.79
N PRO A 54 46.41 -8.85 44.37
CA PRO A 54 47.44 -9.57 45.10
C PRO A 54 48.86 -9.07 44.78
N SER A 55 49.77 -9.12 45.76
CA SER A 55 51.10 -8.49 45.66
C SER A 55 52.19 -9.42 45.14
N THR A 56 52.34 -10.62 45.71
CA THR A 56 53.53 -11.47 45.49
C THR A 56 53.21 -12.81 44.82
N ALA A 57 52.00 -13.35 44.99
CA ALA A 57 51.52 -14.56 44.32
C ALA A 57 50.05 -14.42 43.92
N ASP A 58 49.49 -15.40 43.20
CA ASP A 58 48.08 -15.38 42.79
C ASP A 58 47.13 -15.60 43.99
N ALA A 59 46.00 -14.91 43.97
CA ALA A 59 44.89 -15.01 44.92
C ALA A 59 43.57 -14.91 44.14
N GLN A 60 42.60 -15.76 44.42
CA GLN A 60 41.32 -15.81 43.73
C GLN A 60 40.22 -15.12 44.53
N LEU A 61 39.22 -14.57 43.83
CA LEU A 61 38.09 -13.85 44.40
C LEU A 61 36.78 -14.57 44.07
N GLN A 62 35.96 -14.80 45.08
CA GLN A 62 34.61 -15.33 44.95
C GLN A 62 33.62 -14.45 45.71
N LEU A 63 32.43 -14.35 45.17
CA LEU A 63 31.24 -13.85 45.84
C LEU A 63 30.28 -15.02 46.03
N LEU A 64 29.76 -15.16 47.24
CA LEU A 64 28.94 -16.28 47.69
C LEU A 64 27.64 -15.76 48.32
N ASP A 65 26.57 -16.56 48.22
CA ASP A 65 25.32 -16.31 48.94
C ASP A 65 25.39 -16.76 50.42
N ALA A 66 24.29 -16.57 51.16
CA ALA A 66 24.17 -16.96 52.57
C ALA A 66 24.39 -18.47 52.82
N ALA A 67 24.06 -19.32 51.84
CA ALA A 67 24.26 -20.76 51.89
C ALA A 67 25.68 -21.20 51.52
N GLY A 68 26.55 -20.27 51.10
CA GLY A 68 27.92 -20.54 50.66
C GLY A 68 28.03 -21.03 49.22
N ARG A 69 26.97 -20.90 48.40
CA ARG A 69 27.00 -21.17 46.95
C ARG A 69 27.67 -20.00 46.24
N VAL A 70 28.47 -20.29 45.21
CA VAL A 70 29.19 -19.25 44.45
C VAL A 70 28.24 -18.53 43.50
N ILE A 71 28.01 -17.24 43.73
CA ILE A 71 27.28 -16.35 42.82
C ILE A 71 28.19 -15.97 41.65
N GLN A 72 29.42 -15.52 41.97
CA GLN A 72 30.37 -15.09 40.95
C GLN A 72 31.82 -15.36 41.39
N ARG A 73 32.71 -15.58 40.42
CA ARG A 73 34.13 -15.82 40.67
C ARG A 73 35.01 -15.07 39.68
N SER A 74 36.20 -14.67 40.09
CA SER A 74 37.21 -14.14 39.19
C SER A 74 37.71 -15.23 38.24
N ARG A 75 37.75 -14.93 36.93
CA ARG A 75 38.26 -15.84 35.89
C ARG A 75 39.74 -15.66 35.56
N ARG A 76 40.40 -14.65 36.16
CA ARG A 76 41.80 -14.31 35.86
C ARG A 76 42.77 -15.06 36.80
N SER A 77 43.78 -15.71 36.24
CA SER A 77 44.91 -16.29 36.98
C SER A 77 46.07 -15.29 37.10
N GLY A 78 46.92 -15.44 38.11
CA GLY A 78 48.11 -14.59 38.31
C GLY A 78 47.85 -13.30 39.09
N ARG A 79 48.83 -12.37 39.08
CA ARG A 79 48.84 -11.19 39.98
C ARG A 79 47.94 -10.03 39.54
N SER A 80 47.28 -10.14 38.39
CA SER A 80 46.43 -9.08 37.86
C SER A 80 45.25 -8.77 38.81
N ARG A 81 44.86 -7.49 38.85
CA ARG A 81 43.66 -7.04 39.58
C ARG A 81 42.44 -7.81 39.09
N LYS A 82 41.69 -8.36 40.03
CA LYS A 82 40.42 -9.08 39.83
C LYS A 82 39.29 -8.15 40.23
N VAL A 83 38.19 -8.15 39.48
CA VAL A 83 37.03 -7.30 39.76
C VAL A 83 35.76 -8.12 39.57
N ILE A 84 34.81 -7.95 40.50
CA ILE A 84 33.43 -8.43 40.42
C ILE A 84 32.55 -7.18 40.57
N ASN A 85 31.73 -6.90 39.55
CA ASN A 85 30.70 -5.87 39.61
C ASN A 85 29.35 -6.59 39.59
N THR A 86 28.47 -6.30 40.53
CA THR A 86 27.15 -6.92 40.63
C THR A 86 26.18 -6.02 41.36
N VAL A 87 24.89 -6.21 41.12
CA VAL A 87 23.83 -5.71 42.01
C VAL A 87 23.54 -6.81 43.03
N LEU A 88 23.38 -6.42 44.30
CA LEU A 88 22.96 -7.31 45.38
C LEU A 88 21.70 -6.75 46.02
N GLU A 89 20.74 -7.64 46.22
CA GLU A 89 19.50 -7.35 46.94
C GLU A 89 19.73 -7.41 48.46
N VAL A 90 18.73 -7.08 49.26
CA VAL A 90 18.78 -7.22 50.72
C VAL A 90 19.16 -8.65 51.12
N GLY A 91 20.05 -8.80 52.09
CA GLY A 91 20.49 -10.12 52.55
C GLY A 91 21.94 -10.21 52.97
N THR A 92 22.38 -11.44 53.29
CA THR A 92 23.74 -11.73 53.73
C THR A 92 24.54 -12.40 52.61
N TYR A 93 25.71 -11.85 52.32
CA TYR A 93 26.63 -12.35 51.31
C TYR A 93 28.05 -12.49 51.85
N PHE A 94 28.85 -13.31 51.20
CA PHE A 94 30.26 -13.48 51.57
C PHE A 94 31.19 -13.25 50.39
N ILE A 95 32.24 -12.46 50.62
CA ILE A 95 33.39 -12.38 49.72
C ILE A 95 34.44 -13.34 50.25
N ARG A 96 34.92 -14.24 49.40
CA ARG A 96 36.02 -15.15 49.72
C ARG A 96 37.23 -14.81 48.88
N VAL A 97 38.34 -14.53 49.55
CA VAL A 97 39.67 -14.43 48.95
C VAL A 97 40.42 -15.71 49.28
N PHE A 98 40.94 -16.43 48.30
CA PHE A 98 41.54 -17.74 48.57
C PHE A 98 42.69 -18.13 47.63
N SER A 99 43.55 -19.04 48.10
CA SER A 99 44.65 -19.59 47.30
C SER A 99 44.22 -20.88 46.60
N ALA A 100 44.28 -20.90 45.26
CA ALA A 100 43.70 -21.98 44.44
C ALA A 100 44.50 -23.31 44.41
N ARG A 101 45.75 -23.35 44.91
CA ARG A 101 46.57 -24.58 44.93
C ARG A 101 47.28 -24.76 46.27
N ARG A 102 47.31 -26.00 46.80
CA ARG A 102 48.11 -26.38 47.96
C ARG A 102 49.61 -26.12 47.67
N GLY A 103 50.29 -25.38 48.55
CA GLY A 103 51.75 -25.20 48.51
C GLY A 103 52.30 -23.88 47.92
N ARG A 104 51.49 -22.85 47.68
CA ARG A 104 52.02 -21.54 47.24
C ARG A 104 52.59 -20.68 48.38
N VAL A 105 53.62 -19.90 48.03
CA VAL A 105 54.20 -18.80 48.83
C VAL A 105 53.08 -17.82 49.24
N ALA A 106 53.08 -17.41 50.50
CA ALA A 106 52.07 -16.51 51.02
C ALA A 106 52.07 -15.17 50.25
N THR A 107 50.88 -14.67 49.91
CA THR A 107 50.68 -13.40 49.22
C THR A 107 49.83 -12.45 50.02
N ARG A 108 50.35 -11.24 50.20
CA ARG A 108 49.52 -10.12 50.64
C ARG A 108 48.56 -9.73 49.53
N TYR A 109 47.42 -9.18 49.89
CA TYR A 109 46.47 -8.63 48.94
C TYR A 109 45.84 -7.34 49.46
N LEU A 110 45.26 -6.60 48.52
CA LEU A 110 44.40 -5.45 48.77
C LEU A 110 43.01 -5.75 48.20
N LEU A 111 42.00 -5.86 49.07
CA LEU A 111 40.60 -5.98 48.71
C LEU A 111 39.95 -4.59 48.77
N GLY A 112 39.57 -4.05 47.62
CA GLY A 112 38.78 -2.83 47.52
C GLY A 112 37.31 -3.16 47.34
N VAL A 113 36.43 -2.63 48.18
CA VAL A 113 34.98 -2.80 48.08
C VAL A 113 34.33 -1.43 48.06
N SER A 114 33.54 -1.12 47.03
CA SER A 114 32.66 0.04 47.01
C SER A 114 31.24 -0.39 46.72
N ALA A 115 30.29 0.30 47.34
CA ALA A 115 28.89 0.18 47.00
C ALA A 115 28.28 1.57 46.74
N THR A 116 27.35 1.62 45.79
CA THR A 116 26.47 2.75 45.59
C THR A 116 25.05 2.28 45.90
N ALA A 117 24.37 2.98 46.82
CA ALA A 117 22.96 2.74 47.07
C ALA A 117 22.19 2.97 45.77
N ILE A 118 21.35 2.01 45.41
CA ILE A 118 20.38 2.20 44.33
C ILE A 118 19.10 2.60 45.07
N PRO A 119 18.64 3.86 44.98
CA PRO A 119 17.40 4.25 45.65
C PRO A 119 16.27 3.33 45.17
N GLU A 120 15.57 2.70 46.13
CA GLU A 120 14.32 2.02 45.82
C GLU A 120 13.29 3.11 45.50
N GLU A 121 12.62 2.96 44.35
CA GLU A 121 11.41 3.73 44.02
C GLU A 121 10.43 3.64 45.20
N PRO A 122 9.69 4.71 45.54
CA PRO A 122 8.76 4.68 46.66
C PRO A 122 7.77 3.52 46.49
N VAL A 123 7.73 2.66 47.49
CA VAL A 123 6.79 1.55 47.60
C VAL A 123 5.41 2.15 47.86
N VAL A 124 4.56 2.16 46.84
CA VAL A 124 3.18 2.66 46.94
C VAL A 124 2.27 1.45 47.01
N ASP A 125 1.64 1.23 48.17
CA ASP A 125 0.56 0.27 48.35
C ASP A 125 -0.78 0.95 48.03
N ARG A 126 -1.52 0.36 47.10
CA ARG A 126 -2.89 0.80 46.75
C ARG A 126 -3.92 -0.33 46.87
N VAL A 127 -3.52 -1.52 47.33
CA VAL A 127 -4.34 -2.74 47.28
C VAL A 127 -4.67 -3.23 48.69
N GLY A 128 -5.89 -3.73 48.86
CA GLY A 128 -6.40 -4.07 50.17
C GLY A 128 -6.02 -5.46 50.66
N ASN A 129 -5.85 -5.59 51.98
CA ASN A 129 -5.54 -6.82 52.72
C ASN A 129 -6.72 -7.79 52.91
N SER A 130 -7.87 -7.53 52.28
CA SER A 130 -9.08 -8.34 52.39
C SER A 130 -9.88 -8.37 51.10
N SER A 131 -10.70 -9.40 50.91
CA SER A 131 -11.58 -9.52 49.74
C SER A 131 -12.57 -8.36 49.58
N THR A 132 -12.95 -7.69 50.67
CA THR A 132 -13.81 -6.48 50.65
C THR A 132 -13.07 -5.22 50.21
N GLN A 133 -11.75 -5.23 50.27
CA GLN A 133 -10.88 -4.13 49.85
C GLN A 133 -10.11 -4.48 48.56
N ALA A 134 -10.54 -5.54 47.87
CA ALA A 134 -9.87 -6.02 46.67
C ALA A 134 -9.87 -4.95 45.57
N SER A 135 -8.73 -4.80 44.90
CA SER A 135 -8.63 -3.96 43.70
C SER A 135 -9.42 -4.60 42.56
N ASP A 136 -10.42 -3.89 42.05
CA ASP A 136 -11.31 -4.41 41.01
C ASP A 136 -10.67 -4.24 39.63
N LEU A 137 -10.29 -5.36 39.02
CA LEU A 137 -9.77 -5.41 37.67
C LEU A 137 -10.89 -5.37 36.61
N GLY A 138 -12.15 -5.46 37.02
CA GLY A 138 -13.31 -5.47 36.14
C GLY A 138 -13.44 -6.80 35.40
N ILE A 139 -13.88 -6.74 34.14
CA ILE A 139 -13.90 -7.90 33.24
C ILE A 139 -12.48 -8.07 32.71
N LEU A 140 -11.89 -9.25 32.91
CA LEU A 140 -10.59 -9.56 32.31
C LEU A 140 -10.77 -10.03 30.87
N THR A 141 -10.16 -9.28 29.96
CA THR A 141 -10.01 -9.64 28.56
C THR A 141 -8.54 -9.43 28.18
N GLY A 142 -7.83 -10.52 27.86
CA GLY A 142 -6.43 -10.47 27.45
C GLY A 142 -5.44 -10.36 28.62
N ASP A 143 -4.25 -9.84 28.31
CA ASP A 143 -3.11 -9.76 29.23
C ASP A 143 -3.14 -8.48 30.07
N ARG A 144 -2.76 -8.59 31.35
CA ARG A 144 -2.55 -7.47 32.26
C ARG A 144 -1.28 -7.66 33.06
N THR A 145 -0.57 -6.58 33.31
CA THR A 145 0.58 -6.56 34.20
C THR A 145 0.34 -5.52 35.28
N LEU A 146 0.41 -5.95 36.53
CA LEU A 146 0.22 -5.13 37.72
C LEU A 146 1.55 -5.02 38.47
N THR A 147 1.80 -3.86 39.06
CA THR A 147 2.96 -3.63 39.93
C THR A 147 2.45 -3.00 41.21
N GLU A 148 2.68 -3.67 42.33
CA GLU A 148 2.22 -3.27 43.66
C GLU A 148 3.24 -3.69 44.71
N ALA A 149 3.01 -3.28 45.95
CA ALA A 149 3.84 -3.55 47.11
C ALA A 149 3.28 -4.70 47.95
N ILE A 150 4.14 -5.51 48.57
CA ILE A 150 3.71 -6.49 49.58
C ILE A 150 4.82 -6.73 50.62
N GLY A 151 4.46 -6.97 51.89
CA GLY A 151 5.43 -7.26 52.96
C GLY A 151 4.83 -7.34 54.37
N GLY A 152 5.66 -7.28 55.41
CA GLY A 152 5.21 -7.48 56.79
C GLY A 152 4.22 -6.42 57.31
N ALA A 153 4.24 -5.21 56.74
CA ALA A 153 3.27 -4.15 57.06
C ALA A 153 1.98 -4.25 56.22
N ASP A 154 2.06 -4.96 55.10
CA ASP A 154 1.01 -5.15 54.10
C ASP A 154 1.05 -6.61 53.61
N PRO A 155 0.56 -7.55 54.45
CA PRO A 155 0.86 -8.97 54.27
C PRO A 155 0.11 -9.61 53.10
N ARG A 156 -0.94 -8.98 52.57
CA ARG A 156 -1.81 -9.59 51.57
C ARG A 156 -2.34 -8.58 50.57
N ASP A 157 -2.41 -8.99 49.33
CA ASP A 157 -3.11 -8.27 48.27
C ASP A 157 -4.25 -9.08 47.70
N TYR A 158 -5.40 -8.43 47.53
CA TYR A 158 -6.56 -9.00 46.87
C TYR A 158 -6.87 -8.26 45.57
N TYR A 159 -6.97 -9.03 44.49
CA TYR A 159 -7.49 -8.57 43.22
C TYR A 159 -8.80 -9.27 42.92
N ARG A 160 -9.82 -8.52 42.53
CA ARG A 160 -11.11 -9.06 42.09
C ARG A 160 -11.20 -8.96 40.58
N PHE A 161 -11.73 -9.99 39.93
CA PHE A 161 -12.02 -9.95 38.50
C PHE A 161 -13.28 -10.73 38.14
N ASN A 162 -13.80 -10.47 36.94
CA ASN A 162 -14.94 -11.18 36.37
C ASN A 162 -14.57 -11.80 35.03
N LEU A 163 -15.08 -13.00 34.79
CA LEU A 163 -15.03 -13.70 33.51
C LEU A 163 -16.47 -13.87 32.99
N THR A 164 -16.68 -13.59 31.72
CA THR A 164 -18.00 -13.70 31.07
C THR A 164 -18.21 -15.03 30.36
N GLN A 165 -17.14 -15.80 30.15
CA GLN A 165 -17.15 -17.11 29.50
C GLN A 165 -16.05 -18.01 30.08
N LEU A 166 -16.10 -19.31 29.76
CA LEU A 166 -15.04 -20.26 30.10
C LEU A 166 -13.69 -19.72 29.59
N SER A 167 -12.72 -19.61 30.48
CA SER A 167 -11.42 -19.02 30.16
C SER A 167 -10.30 -19.77 30.87
N LYS A 168 -9.15 -19.87 30.21
CA LYS A 168 -7.90 -20.28 30.83
C LYS A 168 -7.21 -19.04 31.40
N LEU A 169 -7.09 -19.00 32.73
CA LEU A 169 -6.38 -17.97 33.48
C LEU A 169 -4.95 -18.44 33.72
N THR A 170 -3.98 -17.60 33.41
CA THR A 170 -2.58 -17.85 33.68
C THR A 170 -2.00 -16.71 34.50
N LEU A 171 -1.33 -17.03 35.61
CA LEU A 171 -0.64 -16.06 36.45
C LEU A 171 0.87 -16.31 36.41
N ASN A 172 1.64 -15.24 36.28
CA ASN A 172 3.10 -15.26 36.37
C ASN A 172 3.55 -14.19 37.37
N LEU A 173 4.40 -14.60 38.31
CA LEU A 173 4.86 -13.79 39.44
C LEU A 173 6.39 -13.73 39.47
N ASP A 174 6.92 -12.62 39.98
CA ASP A 174 8.32 -12.56 40.39
C ASP A 174 8.56 -13.27 41.75
N ASN A 175 9.82 -13.41 42.15
CA ASN A 175 10.22 -14.21 43.32
C ASN A 175 9.99 -13.53 44.69
N ARG A 176 9.14 -12.51 44.75
CA ARG A 176 8.93 -11.71 45.97
C ARG A 176 7.61 -12.03 46.68
N ILE A 177 6.80 -12.92 46.11
CA ILE A 177 5.55 -13.38 46.69
C ILE A 177 5.78 -14.70 47.43
N ASN A 178 5.28 -14.85 48.65
CA ASN A 178 5.36 -16.13 49.36
C ASN A 178 4.33 -17.11 48.83
N SER A 179 3.08 -16.69 48.64
CA SER A 179 2.08 -17.56 48.02
C SER A 179 0.99 -16.86 47.22
N VAL A 180 0.45 -17.58 46.24
CA VAL A 180 -0.74 -17.22 45.47
C VAL A 180 -1.89 -18.18 45.74
N SER A 181 -3.09 -17.64 45.92
CA SER A 181 -4.34 -18.39 46.02
C SER A 181 -5.37 -17.82 45.07
N LEU A 182 -6.10 -18.69 44.39
CA LEU A 182 -7.25 -18.33 43.57
C LEU A 182 -8.53 -18.72 44.31
N LEU A 183 -9.42 -17.75 44.52
CA LEU A 183 -10.60 -17.90 45.35
C LEU A 183 -11.89 -17.65 44.55
N GLN A 184 -12.96 -18.35 44.91
CA GLN A 184 -14.32 -18.06 44.48
C GLN A 184 -14.88 -16.84 45.23
N ARG A 185 -16.06 -16.36 44.80
CA ARG A 185 -16.76 -15.22 45.41
C ARG A 185 -17.09 -15.42 46.89
N ASP A 186 -17.34 -16.65 47.32
CA ASP A 186 -17.63 -17.01 48.71
C ASP A 186 -16.36 -17.15 49.58
N GLY A 187 -15.17 -16.95 48.99
CA GLY A 187 -13.88 -17.09 49.65
C GLY A 187 -13.32 -18.52 49.65
N ALA A 188 -14.00 -19.49 49.05
CA ALA A 188 -13.48 -20.85 48.91
C ALA A 188 -12.30 -20.89 47.94
N ALA A 189 -11.21 -21.57 48.32
CA ALA A 189 -10.06 -21.75 47.45
C ALA A 189 -10.37 -22.72 46.30
N ILE A 190 -10.11 -22.28 45.06
CA ILE A 190 -10.25 -23.10 43.84
C ILE A 190 -9.04 -24.03 43.68
N ALA A 191 -7.86 -23.55 44.08
CA ALA A 191 -6.64 -24.32 44.15
C ALA A 191 -5.85 -23.92 45.40
N GLY A 192 -5.10 -24.87 45.97
CA GLY A 192 -4.36 -24.67 47.22
C GLY A 192 -3.31 -23.56 47.17
N GLN A 193 -2.82 -23.16 48.35
CA GLN A 193 -1.79 -22.15 48.54
C GLN A 193 -0.45 -22.66 47.98
N TRP A 194 0.04 -22.05 46.90
CA TRP A 194 1.32 -22.43 46.29
C TRP A 194 2.43 -21.54 46.81
N THR A 195 3.48 -22.13 47.39
CA THR A 195 4.67 -21.37 47.78
C THR A 195 5.52 -21.07 46.55
N ALA A 196 5.79 -19.80 46.24
CA ALA A 196 6.69 -19.45 45.14
C ALA A 196 8.13 -19.74 45.56
N THR A 197 8.73 -20.80 45.02
CA THR A 197 10.07 -21.24 45.44
C THR A 197 11.18 -20.71 44.53
N ASP A 198 10.87 -20.18 43.33
CA ASP A 198 11.83 -19.66 42.35
C ASP A 198 11.22 -18.55 41.45
N THR A 199 12.08 -17.77 40.75
CA THR A 199 11.69 -16.72 39.79
C THR A 199 10.96 -17.27 38.56
N GLY A 200 9.83 -16.67 38.17
CA GLY A 200 9.15 -16.90 36.89
C GLY A 200 8.21 -18.10 36.86
N GLN A 201 7.63 -18.45 38.01
CA GLN A 201 6.70 -19.57 38.13
C GLN A 201 5.33 -19.18 37.55
N GLN A 202 4.78 -20.08 36.73
CA GLN A 202 3.51 -19.92 36.05
C GLN A 202 2.48 -20.90 36.61
N TRP A 203 1.26 -20.43 36.84
CA TRP A 203 0.11 -21.26 37.20
C TRP A 203 -1.01 -21.04 36.20
N SER A 204 -1.74 -22.10 35.86
CA SER A 204 -2.84 -22.04 34.90
C SER A 204 -4.07 -22.77 35.42
N TRP A 205 -5.24 -22.16 35.24
CA TRP A 205 -6.54 -22.68 35.68
C TRP A 205 -7.59 -22.51 34.60
N GLU A 206 -8.50 -23.48 34.52
CA GLU A 206 -9.72 -23.40 33.71
C GLU A 206 -10.86 -22.88 34.59
N LEU A 207 -11.45 -21.74 34.22
CA LEU A 207 -12.46 -21.06 35.03
C LEU A 207 -13.72 -20.80 34.22
N LEU A 208 -14.85 -21.27 34.74
CA LEU A 208 -16.19 -20.96 34.24
C LEU A 208 -16.50 -19.45 34.36
N PRO A 209 -17.57 -18.95 33.69
CA PRO A 209 -18.00 -17.58 33.90
C PRO A 209 -18.30 -17.31 35.38
N GLY A 210 -17.79 -16.20 35.92
CA GLY A 210 -17.96 -15.90 37.34
C GLY A 210 -17.08 -14.76 37.84
N THR A 211 -17.25 -14.45 39.13
CA THR A 211 -16.40 -13.51 39.87
C THR A 211 -15.40 -14.29 40.71
N TYR A 212 -14.14 -13.90 40.59
CA TYR A 212 -13.01 -14.58 41.23
C TYR A 212 -12.08 -13.57 41.90
N TYR A 213 -11.25 -14.08 42.82
CA TYR A 213 -10.26 -13.29 43.53
C TYR A 213 -8.88 -13.94 43.43
N ILE A 214 -7.85 -13.14 43.17
CA ILE A 214 -6.46 -13.52 43.35
C ILE A 214 -6.04 -12.97 44.70
N GLN A 215 -5.57 -13.83 45.59
CA GLN A 215 -4.92 -13.44 46.83
C GLN A 215 -3.43 -13.71 46.72
N LEU A 216 -2.61 -12.69 46.93
CA LEU A 216 -1.17 -12.82 47.15
C LEU A 216 -0.88 -12.66 48.64
N GLU A 217 0.16 -13.35 49.13
CA GLU A 217 0.60 -13.26 50.52
C GLU A 217 2.12 -13.14 50.59
N ALA A 218 2.61 -12.24 51.44
CA ALA A 218 4.03 -12.03 51.71
C ALA A 218 4.58 -13.09 52.68
N ALA A 219 5.90 -13.29 52.67
CA ALA A 219 6.54 -14.17 53.64
C ALA A 219 6.50 -13.52 55.04
N PRO A 220 6.43 -14.32 56.13
CA PRO A 220 6.49 -13.79 57.48
C PRO A 220 7.74 -12.91 57.68
N ALA A 221 7.54 -11.68 58.18
CA ALA A 221 8.58 -10.68 58.41
C ALA A 221 9.36 -10.22 57.15
N GLN A 222 8.80 -10.40 55.95
CA GLN A 222 9.36 -9.85 54.71
C GLN A 222 9.38 -8.31 54.75
N PRO A 223 10.45 -7.64 54.32
CA PRO A 223 10.41 -6.18 54.10
C PRO A 223 9.39 -5.83 53.02
N ASN A 224 8.79 -4.63 53.06
CA ASN A 224 7.86 -4.22 52.01
C ASN A 224 8.60 -4.05 50.69
N THR A 225 8.19 -4.77 49.65
CA THR A 225 8.86 -4.79 48.33
C THR A 225 7.85 -4.77 47.20
N ASN A 226 8.20 -4.13 46.09
CA ASN A 226 7.37 -4.19 44.88
C ASN A 226 7.47 -5.57 44.22
N TYR A 227 6.33 -6.11 43.78
CA TYR A 227 6.24 -7.28 42.91
C TYR A 227 5.61 -6.92 41.57
N THR A 228 5.73 -7.83 40.61
CA THR A 228 4.98 -7.76 39.35
C THR A 228 4.12 -9.00 39.18
N LEU A 229 2.81 -8.79 38.94
CA LEU A 229 1.85 -9.83 38.63
C LEU A 229 1.41 -9.68 37.17
N ALA A 230 1.79 -10.64 36.33
CA ALA A 230 1.25 -10.77 34.99
C ALA A 230 0.09 -11.78 34.99
N ILE A 231 -1.04 -11.35 34.45
CA ILE A 231 -2.30 -12.07 34.36
C ILE A 231 -2.64 -12.20 32.89
N THR A 232 -2.66 -13.42 32.37
CA THR A 232 -3.11 -13.73 31.02
C THR A 232 -4.44 -14.44 31.09
N THR A 233 -5.43 -13.97 30.33
CA THR A 233 -6.72 -14.64 30.17
C THR A 233 -6.95 -14.99 28.72
N THR A 234 -7.13 -16.27 28.42
CA THR A 234 -7.48 -16.77 27.09
C THR A 234 -8.89 -17.37 27.13
N PRO A 235 -9.92 -16.61 26.71
CA PRO A 235 -11.28 -17.13 26.64
C PRO A 235 -11.40 -18.25 25.61
N ASP A 236 -12.15 -19.30 25.93
CA ASP A 236 -12.56 -20.29 24.94
C ASP A 236 -13.60 -19.67 23.99
N ARG A 237 -13.43 -19.91 22.69
CA ARG A 237 -14.27 -19.35 21.62
C ARG A 237 -14.94 -20.41 20.76
N ALA A 238 -14.42 -21.65 20.75
CA ALA A 238 -14.86 -22.68 19.82
C ALA A 238 -16.04 -23.49 20.35
N GLY A 239 -16.27 -23.54 21.66
CA GLY A 239 -17.41 -24.22 22.25
C GLY A 239 -17.41 -25.73 22.00
N SER A 240 -18.08 -26.51 22.86
CA SER A 240 -17.96 -27.97 22.84
C SER A 240 -19.06 -28.70 22.06
N THR A 241 -19.90 -27.98 21.31
CA THR A 241 -21.00 -28.54 20.51
C THR A 241 -21.13 -27.85 19.15
N PRO A 242 -21.71 -28.51 18.12
CA PRO A 242 -21.91 -27.89 16.81
C PRO A 242 -22.69 -26.57 16.83
N ASN A 243 -23.66 -26.43 17.75
CA ASN A 243 -24.47 -25.21 17.91
C ASN A 243 -23.70 -24.05 18.56
N GLN A 244 -22.59 -24.35 19.22
CA GLN A 244 -21.70 -23.38 19.86
C GLN A 244 -20.42 -23.16 19.06
N ALA A 245 -20.29 -23.81 17.90
CA ALA A 245 -19.09 -23.80 17.08
C ALA A 245 -18.67 -22.37 16.72
N LEU A 246 -17.36 -22.11 16.77
CA LEU A 246 -16.83 -20.84 16.26
C LEU A 246 -17.02 -20.79 14.75
N ASP A 247 -17.80 -19.82 14.28
CA ASP A 247 -18.04 -19.59 12.87
C ASP A 247 -16.84 -18.87 12.23
N LEU A 248 -16.15 -19.58 11.35
CA LEU A 248 -15.03 -19.09 10.53
C LEU A 248 -15.51 -18.40 9.24
N GLY A 249 -16.82 -18.38 9.01
CA GLY A 249 -17.44 -17.78 7.83
C GLY A 249 -17.24 -18.60 6.56
N THR A 250 -17.33 -17.92 5.41
CA THR A 250 -17.02 -18.54 4.12
C THR A 250 -15.51 -18.54 3.91
N LEU A 251 -14.91 -19.72 3.74
CA LEU A 251 -13.49 -19.83 3.48
C LEU A 251 -13.20 -19.37 2.05
N THR A 252 -12.56 -18.21 1.93
CA THR A 252 -11.98 -17.75 0.67
C THR A 252 -10.48 -18.05 0.64
N GLN A 253 -9.80 -18.06 1.77
CA GLN A 253 -8.36 -18.32 1.85
C GLN A 253 -8.06 -19.28 3.00
N THR A 254 -6.82 -19.77 3.05
CA THR A 254 -6.33 -20.53 4.20
C THR A 254 -6.59 -19.76 5.50
N GLN A 255 -7.22 -20.42 6.47
CA GLN A 255 -7.45 -19.88 7.80
C GLN A 255 -6.64 -20.65 8.83
N THR A 256 -6.11 -19.94 9.83
CA THR A 256 -5.43 -20.54 10.97
C THR A 256 -6.00 -19.96 12.24
N VAL A 257 -6.42 -20.84 13.16
CA VAL A 257 -6.98 -20.48 14.45
C VAL A 257 -6.23 -21.21 15.55
N SER A 258 -6.01 -20.54 16.67
CA SER A 258 -5.42 -21.15 17.87
C SER A 258 -6.44 -21.11 19.01
N ASN A 259 -6.50 -22.20 19.77
CA ASN A 259 -7.31 -22.29 20.98
C ASN A 259 -6.68 -23.27 21.96
N TRP A 260 -7.38 -23.58 23.05
CA TRP A 260 -6.90 -24.49 24.07
C TRP A 260 -7.98 -25.49 24.47
N LEU A 261 -7.55 -26.72 24.66
CA LEU A 261 -8.33 -27.76 25.33
C LEU A 261 -7.72 -28.02 26.70
N GLY A 262 -8.58 -28.40 27.63
CA GLY A 262 -8.23 -28.67 29.01
C GLY A 262 -8.94 -29.92 29.53
N SER A 263 -8.87 -30.09 30.84
CA SER A 263 -9.52 -31.21 31.55
C SER A 263 -11.05 -31.12 31.55
N SER A 264 -11.60 -29.90 31.55
CA SER A 264 -13.05 -29.66 31.51
C SER A 264 -13.56 -29.30 30.12
N ASN A 265 -12.74 -28.63 29.30
CA ASN A 265 -13.01 -28.40 27.88
C ASN A 265 -12.20 -29.36 27.00
N THR A 266 -12.75 -30.53 26.68
CA THR A 266 -12.03 -31.57 25.93
C THR A 266 -12.35 -31.58 24.44
N SER A 267 -13.29 -30.74 23.99
CA SER A 267 -13.74 -30.66 22.61
C SER A 267 -14.03 -29.23 22.21
N ASP A 268 -13.58 -28.87 21.02
CA ASP A 268 -13.86 -27.58 20.38
C ASP A 268 -14.47 -27.82 19.00
N TYR A 269 -15.46 -27.01 18.62
CA TYR A 269 -16.09 -27.05 17.31
C TYR A 269 -15.84 -25.78 16.51
N TYR A 270 -15.56 -25.96 15.23
CA TYR A 270 -15.47 -24.88 14.26
C TYR A 270 -16.47 -25.12 13.15
N ARG A 271 -17.10 -24.06 12.66
CA ARG A 271 -18.01 -24.09 11.52
C ARG A 271 -17.43 -23.27 10.39
N PHE A 272 -17.52 -23.76 9.17
CA PHE A 272 -17.12 -23.00 7.99
C PHE A 272 -18.02 -23.30 6.80
N THR A 273 -18.02 -22.41 5.82
CA THR A 273 -18.78 -22.57 4.56
C THR A 273 -17.83 -22.52 3.37
N LEU A 274 -18.06 -23.40 2.40
CA LEU A 274 -17.42 -23.40 1.09
C LEU A 274 -18.43 -22.91 0.07
N ASN A 275 -18.05 -21.94 -0.77
CA ASN A 275 -18.88 -21.41 -1.85
C ASN A 275 -18.68 -22.15 -3.19
N ARG A 276 -17.74 -23.10 -3.23
CA ARG A 276 -17.39 -23.94 -4.38
C ARG A 276 -16.84 -25.28 -3.89
N ASP A 277 -16.70 -26.23 -4.80
CA ASP A 277 -16.08 -27.52 -4.53
C ASP A 277 -14.56 -27.33 -4.34
N ILE A 278 -13.99 -27.93 -3.28
CA ILE A 278 -12.58 -27.76 -2.89
C ILE A 278 -12.01 -29.07 -2.31
N ASN A 279 -10.76 -29.40 -2.65
CA ASN A 279 -9.95 -30.39 -1.94
C ASN A 279 -9.36 -29.76 -0.65
N LEU A 280 -10.11 -29.78 0.44
CA LEU A 280 -9.73 -29.12 1.70
C LEU A 280 -8.66 -29.94 2.43
N SER A 281 -7.62 -29.28 2.93
CA SER A 281 -6.66 -29.90 3.85
C SER A 281 -6.72 -29.26 5.24
N LEU A 282 -6.96 -30.06 6.27
CA LEU A 282 -6.93 -29.64 7.66
C LEU A 282 -5.61 -30.08 8.29
N ALA A 283 -5.01 -29.21 9.10
CA ALA A 283 -3.84 -29.54 9.89
C ALA A 283 -4.01 -29.05 11.34
N LEU A 284 -3.88 -29.94 12.30
CA LEU A 284 -3.91 -29.66 13.73
C LEU A 284 -2.51 -29.80 14.31
N ASN A 285 -1.97 -28.71 14.83
CA ASN A 285 -0.64 -28.60 15.42
C ASN A 285 -0.74 -28.26 16.92
N GLY A 286 0.36 -28.41 17.66
CA GLY A 286 0.49 -27.91 19.04
C GLY A 286 0.08 -28.88 20.15
N LEU A 287 -0.39 -30.09 19.83
CA LEU A 287 -0.98 -31.06 20.77
C LEU A 287 -0.06 -31.61 21.89
N GLY A 288 1.17 -31.12 22.03
CA GLY A 288 2.12 -31.58 23.03
C GLY A 288 2.37 -33.11 22.98
N GLN A 289 2.64 -33.73 24.14
CA GLN A 289 2.72 -35.19 24.27
C GLN A 289 1.36 -35.88 24.44
N SER A 290 0.27 -35.12 24.37
CA SER A 290 -1.09 -35.63 24.52
C SER A 290 -1.61 -36.19 23.20
N VAL A 291 -2.47 -37.20 23.28
CA VAL A 291 -3.20 -37.69 22.10
C VAL A 291 -4.34 -36.71 21.83
N GLY A 292 -4.33 -36.11 20.64
CA GLY A 292 -5.43 -35.30 20.14
C GLY A 292 -5.93 -35.82 18.80
N SER A 293 -7.12 -35.38 18.40
CA SER A 293 -7.71 -35.77 17.12
C SER A 293 -8.50 -34.65 16.48
N ILE A 294 -8.62 -34.72 15.16
CA ILE A 294 -9.51 -33.91 14.35
C ILE A 294 -10.54 -34.79 13.67
N ALA A 295 -11.78 -34.32 13.63
CA ALA A 295 -12.83 -34.86 12.80
C ALA A 295 -13.37 -33.75 11.88
N LEU A 296 -13.55 -34.07 10.60
CA LEU A 296 -14.29 -33.26 9.65
C LEU A 296 -15.71 -33.83 9.57
N LEU A 297 -16.71 -32.99 9.75
CA LEU A 297 -18.12 -33.39 9.80
C LEU A 297 -18.95 -32.60 8.77
N ASP A 298 -20.02 -33.23 8.30
CA ASP A 298 -21.01 -32.59 7.44
C ASP A 298 -21.99 -31.70 8.25
N SER A 299 -22.97 -31.11 7.57
CA SER A 299 -23.98 -30.24 8.18
C SER A 299 -24.96 -30.96 9.13
N ASN A 300 -24.98 -32.29 9.13
CA ASN A 300 -25.80 -33.12 10.02
C ASN A 300 -24.99 -33.70 11.18
N ASP A 301 -23.78 -33.19 11.45
CA ASP A 301 -22.86 -33.68 12.48
C ASP A 301 -22.37 -35.12 12.21
N SER A 302 -22.43 -35.59 10.97
CA SER A 302 -21.88 -36.89 10.57
C SER A 302 -20.41 -36.76 10.21
N THR A 303 -19.56 -37.60 10.81
CA THR A 303 -18.12 -37.61 10.51
C THR A 303 -17.86 -38.05 9.07
N LEU A 304 -17.26 -37.18 8.28
CA LEU A 304 -16.77 -37.46 6.93
C LEU A 304 -15.38 -38.09 6.98
N GLN A 305 -14.49 -37.53 7.81
CA GLN A 305 -13.12 -38.02 7.97
C GLN A 305 -12.59 -37.73 9.37
N PHE A 306 -11.63 -38.53 9.82
CA PHE A 306 -11.03 -38.44 11.15
C PHE A 306 -9.54 -38.73 11.11
N ALA A 307 -8.75 -38.04 11.95
CA ALA A 307 -7.33 -38.28 12.13
C ALA A 307 -6.88 -38.06 13.58
N THR A 308 -5.94 -38.88 14.05
CA THR A 308 -5.30 -38.77 15.37
C THR A 308 -3.83 -38.40 15.24
N GLY A 309 -3.32 -37.57 16.14
CA GLY A 309 -1.90 -37.26 16.28
C GLY A 309 -1.43 -37.56 17.71
N SER A 310 -0.32 -38.29 17.85
CA SER A 310 0.36 -38.48 19.13
C SER A 310 1.76 -37.85 19.04
N GLY A 311 2.01 -36.78 19.79
CA GLY A 311 3.33 -36.13 19.82
C GLY A 311 3.69 -35.25 18.61
N SER A 312 2.82 -35.18 17.59
CA SER A 312 2.97 -34.38 16.36
C SER A 312 1.60 -34.16 15.68
N THR A 313 1.61 -33.33 14.63
CA THR A 313 0.47 -32.88 13.80
C THR A 313 -0.50 -33.99 13.38
N ALA A 314 -1.81 -33.72 13.44
CA ALA A 314 -2.85 -34.54 12.79
C ALA A 314 -3.35 -33.82 11.52
N SER A 315 -3.58 -34.53 10.42
CA SER A 315 -4.07 -33.93 9.18
C SER A 315 -5.15 -34.74 8.48
N ILE A 316 -6.04 -34.04 7.78
CA ILE A 316 -7.14 -34.57 6.98
C ILE A 316 -7.04 -33.91 5.60
N THR A 317 -7.28 -34.65 4.53
CA THR A 317 -7.44 -34.09 3.18
C THR A 317 -8.66 -34.74 2.53
N GLN A 318 -9.63 -33.92 2.12
CA GLN A 318 -10.94 -34.38 1.65
C GLN A 318 -11.47 -33.49 0.52
N ASP A 319 -11.95 -34.10 -0.56
CA ASP A 319 -12.77 -33.41 -1.56
C ASP A 319 -14.15 -33.11 -0.96
N LEU A 320 -14.51 -31.84 -0.94
CA LEU A 320 -15.78 -31.34 -0.42
C LEU A 320 -16.49 -30.55 -1.50
N THR A 321 -17.80 -30.73 -1.61
CA THR A 321 -18.63 -29.86 -2.44
C THR A 321 -18.93 -28.55 -1.74
N ALA A 322 -19.42 -27.54 -2.46
CA ALA A 322 -19.95 -26.32 -1.85
C ALA A 322 -21.00 -26.66 -0.76
N GLY A 323 -20.89 -26.02 0.41
CA GLY A 323 -21.72 -26.37 1.57
C GLY A 323 -21.13 -25.89 2.90
N THR A 324 -21.84 -26.19 3.98
CA THR A 324 -21.41 -25.90 5.36
C THR A 324 -20.89 -27.17 6.01
N TYR A 325 -19.75 -27.06 6.69
CA TYR A 325 -19.05 -28.15 7.35
C TYR A 325 -18.58 -27.75 8.74
N TYR A 326 -18.22 -28.75 9.53
CA TYR A 326 -17.71 -28.57 10.88
C TYR A 326 -16.36 -29.28 11.05
N VAL A 327 -15.50 -28.71 11.90
CA VAL A 327 -14.30 -29.39 12.41
C VAL A 327 -14.44 -29.56 13.91
N GLN A 328 -14.35 -30.78 14.40
CA GLN A 328 -14.22 -31.07 15.81
C GLN A 328 -12.75 -31.33 16.15
N VAL A 329 -12.25 -30.64 17.17
CA VAL A 329 -10.91 -30.86 17.73
C VAL A 329 -11.09 -31.47 19.12
N LEU A 330 -10.43 -32.59 19.39
CA LEU A 330 -10.45 -33.30 20.67
C LEU A 330 -9.04 -33.42 21.25
N GLY A 331 -8.90 -33.27 22.56
CA GLY A 331 -7.60 -33.25 23.23
C GLY A 331 -7.66 -32.62 24.63
N ASN A 332 -6.50 -32.22 25.15
CA ASN A 332 -6.36 -31.62 26.48
C ASN A 332 -5.15 -30.67 26.57
N SER A 333 -4.80 -30.04 25.45
CA SER A 333 -3.68 -29.11 25.33
C SER A 333 -4.02 -27.93 24.44
N ASP A 334 -3.15 -26.93 24.44
CA ASP A 334 -3.18 -25.83 23.46
C ASP A 334 -2.96 -26.38 22.05
N TYR A 335 -3.56 -25.74 21.04
CA TYR A 335 -3.44 -26.18 19.66
C TYR A 335 -3.60 -25.05 18.65
N THR A 336 -3.19 -25.33 17.43
CA THR A 336 -3.42 -24.50 16.25
C THR A 336 -4.05 -25.36 15.15
N LEU A 337 -5.24 -24.99 14.70
CA LEU A 337 -5.96 -25.61 13.59
C LEU A 337 -5.79 -24.73 12.34
N THR A 338 -5.33 -25.33 11.25
CA THR A 338 -5.20 -24.70 9.95
C THR A 338 -6.14 -25.38 8.96
N LEU A 339 -6.98 -24.60 8.31
CA LEU A 339 -7.85 -25.00 7.20
C LEU A 339 -7.20 -24.49 5.92
N ASN A 340 -6.39 -25.32 5.28
CA ASN A 340 -5.69 -25.02 4.05
C ASN A 340 -6.63 -25.19 2.86
N LEU A 341 -6.80 -24.11 2.10
CA LEU A 341 -7.44 -24.16 0.80
C LEU A 341 -6.34 -24.32 -0.26
N PRO A 342 -6.52 -25.21 -1.25
CA PRO A 342 -5.71 -25.18 -2.45
C PRO A 342 -5.94 -23.81 -3.11
N ALA A 343 -4.87 -23.24 -3.64
CA ALA A 343 -4.92 -21.98 -4.35
C ALA A 343 -3.96 -22.01 -5.53
N ALA A 344 -4.35 -21.36 -6.62
CA ALA A 344 -3.49 -21.16 -7.77
C ALA A 344 -2.56 -19.96 -7.55
N ASP A 345 -1.45 -19.93 -8.27
CA ASP A 345 -0.54 -18.79 -8.31
C ASP A 345 0.23 -18.86 -9.63
N LEU A 346 -0.24 -18.14 -10.63
CA LEU A 346 0.29 -18.12 -11.98
C LEU A 346 1.37 -17.04 -12.05
N VAL A 347 2.52 -17.41 -12.58
CA VAL A 347 3.64 -16.48 -12.71
C VAL A 347 4.38 -16.72 -14.01
N ALA A 348 4.87 -15.63 -14.56
CA ALA A 348 5.76 -15.66 -15.70
C ALA A 348 7.14 -16.18 -15.30
N THR A 349 7.73 -17.05 -16.13
CA THR A 349 9.07 -17.60 -15.86
C THR A 349 10.07 -17.36 -16.97
N ALA A 350 9.59 -17.02 -18.16
CA ALA A 350 10.40 -16.55 -19.27
C ALA A 350 9.55 -15.75 -20.25
N PHE A 351 10.13 -14.71 -20.81
CA PHE A 351 9.59 -13.93 -21.91
C PHE A 351 10.73 -13.56 -22.86
N SER A 352 10.50 -13.69 -24.16
CA SER A 352 11.50 -13.36 -25.18
C SER A 352 10.83 -12.84 -26.44
N THR A 353 11.20 -11.62 -26.84
CA THR A 353 10.75 -11.00 -28.10
C THR A 353 11.96 -10.47 -28.90
N PRO A 354 11.87 -10.33 -30.24
CA PRO A 354 12.96 -9.75 -31.01
C PRO A 354 13.23 -8.31 -30.60
N TYR A 355 14.51 -7.97 -30.40
CA TYR A 355 14.91 -6.64 -29.96
C TYR A 355 14.66 -5.55 -31.00
N ALA A 356 14.80 -5.83 -32.30
CA ALA A 356 14.63 -4.82 -33.35
C ALA A 356 13.40 -5.14 -34.18
N LEU A 357 12.43 -4.22 -34.20
CA LEU A 357 11.16 -4.38 -34.91
C LEU A 357 10.87 -3.13 -35.75
N SER A 358 10.11 -3.32 -36.83
CA SER A 358 9.59 -2.23 -37.65
C SER A 358 8.08 -2.10 -37.45
N VAL A 359 7.57 -0.87 -37.47
CA VAL A 359 6.13 -0.60 -37.35
C VAL A 359 5.32 -1.41 -38.37
N GLY A 360 4.13 -1.86 -37.98
CA GLY A 360 3.26 -2.71 -38.79
C GLY A 360 3.74 -4.14 -39.02
N SER A 361 4.96 -4.52 -38.58
CA SER A 361 5.48 -5.88 -38.80
C SER A 361 4.88 -6.90 -37.84
N SER A 362 4.79 -8.15 -38.30
CA SER A 362 4.50 -9.30 -37.44
C SER A 362 5.78 -9.97 -36.96
N PHE A 363 5.79 -10.41 -35.71
CA PHE A 363 6.94 -11.05 -35.06
C PHE A 363 6.47 -12.15 -34.11
N THR A 364 7.38 -13.07 -33.76
CA THR A 364 7.09 -14.17 -32.83
C THR A 364 7.66 -13.86 -31.46
N THR A 365 6.82 -13.97 -30.44
CA THR A 365 7.20 -13.87 -29.02
C THR A 365 7.12 -15.24 -28.38
N GLN A 366 8.13 -15.57 -27.58
CA GLN A 366 8.18 -16.80 -26.79
C GLN A 366 7.95 -16.49 -25.31
N PHE A 367 7.23 -17.35 -24.60
CA PHE A 367 7.01 -17.19 -23.18
C PHE A 367 6.81 -18.53 -22.46
N GLN A 368 6.98 -18.52 -21.14
CA GLN A 368 6.74 -19.67 -20.26
C GLN A 368 6.06 -19.20 -18.98
N LEU A 369 5.06 -19.96 -18.53
CA LEU A 369 4.35 -19.72 -17.28
C LEU A 369 4.54 -20.88 -16.32
N GLN A 370 4.39 -20.62 -15.03
CA GLN A 370 4.33 -21.62 -13.98
C GLN A 370 3.14 -21.35 -13.08
N ASN A 371 2.42 -22.40 -12.69
CA ASN A 371 1.53 -22.34 -11.55
C ASN A 371 2.35 -22.80 -10.33
N VAL A 372 2.79 -21.86 -9.49
CA VAL A 372 3.51 -22.15 -8.23
C VAL A 372 2.56 -22.48 -7.09
N GLY A 373 1.25 -22.35 -7.32
CA GLY A 373 0.19 -22.74 -6.41
C GLY A 373 -0.05 -24.24 -6.32
N THR A 374 -0.89 -24.62 -5.37
CA THR A 374 -1.27 -26.01 -5.07
C THR A 374 -2.59 -26.44 -5.72
N GLU A 375 -3.35 -25.51 -6.31
CA GLU A 375 -4.56 -25.79 -7.09
C GLU A 375 -4.25 -25.86 -8.59
N SER A 376 -4.71 -26.91 -9.28
CA SER A 376 -4.69 -26.95 -10.74
C SER A 376 -5.74 -26.00 -11.30
N VAL A 377 -5.40 -25.24 -12.34
CA VAL A 377 -6.31 -24.28 -12.96
C VAL A 377 -6.84 -24.78 -14.30
N GLY A 378 -8.08 -24.41 -14.60
CA GLY A 378 -8.69 -24.58 -15.92
C GLY A 378 -8.20 -23.53 -16.92
N ALA A 379 -9.04 -23.20 -17.90
CA ALA A 379 -8.64 -22.29 -18.97
C ALA A 379 -8.52 -20.85 -18.49
N PHE A 380 -7.45 -20.17 -18.92
CA PHE A 380 -7.21 -18.75 -18.66
C PHE A 380 -6.50 -18.09 -19.83
N ARG A 381 -6.52 -16.76 -19.88
CA ARG A 381 -5.97 -15.96 -20.98
C ARG A 381 -4.70 -15.24 -20.57
N VAL A 382 -3.77 -15.09 -21.50
CA VAL A 382 -2.60 -14.20 -21.39
C VAL A 382 -2.75 -13.11 -22.45
N ASN A 383 -2.74 -11.84 -22.07
CA ASN A 383 -2.73 -10.73 -23.02
C ASN A 383 -1.31 -10.21 -23.21
N PHE A 384 -1.01 -9.71 -24.41
CA PHE A 384 0.28 -9.10 -24.76
C PHE A 384 0.06 -7.65 -25.13
N TYR A 385 0.83 -6.75 -24.53
CA TYR A 385 0.71 -5.31 -24.70
C TYR A 385 2.01 -4.70 -25.19
N LEU A 386 1.88 -3.58 -25.89
CA LEU A 386 2.94 -2.66 -26.25
C LEU A 386 2.81 -1.40 -25.38
N SER A 387 3.87 -1.07 -24.65
CA SER A 387 3.95 0.08 -23.75
C SER A 387 5.10 1.03 -24.14
N SER A 388 4.91 2.32 -23.88
CA SER A 388 5.94 3.35 -24.01
C SER A 388 6.89 3.41 -22.81
N ASP A 389 6.55 2.72 -21.72
CA ASP A 389 7.37 2.66 -20.52
C ASP A 389 7.49 1.22 -19.99
N THR A 390 8.22 1.04 -18.89
CA THR A 390 8.52 -0.28 -18.32
C THR A 390 7.34 -0.90 -17.57
N GLN A 391 6.21 -0.21 -17.42
CA GLN A 391 5.04 -0.66 -16.71
C GLN A 391 3.97 -1.13 -17.70
N ILE A 392 3.75 -2.43 -17.74
CA ILE A 392 2.68 -3.06 -18.51
C ILE A 392 1.37 -2.94 -17.72
N THR A 393 0.41 -2.25 -18.31
CA THR A 393 -0.92 -1.99 -17.76
C THR A 393 -2.02 -2.27 -18.79
N ARG A 394 -3.28 -2.28 -18.35
CA ARG A 394 -4.42 -2.42 -19.27
C ARG A 394 -4.69 -1.16 -20.12
N GLY A 395 -4.03 -0.04 -19.81
CA GLY A 395 -4.10 1.18 -20.62
C GLY A 395 -3.20 1.13 -21.87
N ASP A 396 -2.29 0.16 -21.91
CA ASP A 396 -1.34 -0.01 -23.01
C ASP A 396 -1.99 -0.62 -24.26
N ARG A 397 -1.27 -0.57 -25.38
CA ARG A 397 -1.77 -1.05 -26.66
C ARG A 397 -1.79 -2.58 -26.69
N LEU A 398 -2.98 -3.18 -26.57
CA LEU A 398 -3.17 -4.62 -26.73
C LEU A 398 -2.75 -5.07 -28.14
N LEU A 399 -1.75 -5.96 -28.23
CA LEU A 399 -1.27 -6.55 -29.48
C LEU A 399 -1.95 -7.88 -29.82
N GLY A 400 -2.32 -8.64 -28.79
CA GLY A 400 -2.88 -9.97 -28.96
C GLY A 400 -3.08 -10.72 -27.65
N HIS A 401 -3.48 -11.98 -27.74
CA HIS A 401 -3.66 -12.85 -26.59
C HIS A 401 -3.30 -14.30 -26.92
N TYR A 402 -3.12 -15.10 -25.88
CA TYR A 402 -2.95 -16.55 -25.96
C TYR A 402 -3.82 -17.22 -24.90
N ASP A 403 -4.60 -18.22 -25.29
CA ASP A 403 -5.46 -18.97 -24.37
C ASP A 403 -4.76 -20.26 -23.92
N ILE A 404 -4.64 -20.44 -22.61
CA ILE A 404 -4.12 -21.66 -21.99
C ILE A 404 -5.31 -22.48 -21.53
N ALA A 405 -5.35 -23.76 -21.94
CA ALA A 405 -6.49 -24.62 -21.65
C ALA A 405 -6.56 -25.09 -20.18
N ALA A 406 -5.40 -25.33 -19.56
CA ALA A 406 -5.24 -25.71 -18.16
C ALA A 406 -3.77 -25.62 -17.75
N LEU A 407 -3.50 -25.44 -16.46
CA LEU A 407 -2.15 -25.57 -15.90
C LEU A 407 -2.21 -26.23 -14.52
N ASN A 408 -1.60 -27.41 -14.42
CA ASN A 408 -1.59 -28.18 -13.18
C ASN A 408 -0.86 -27.45 -12.05
N ALA A 409 -1.24 -27.73 -10.81
CA ALA A 409 -0.52 -27.26 -9.62
C ALA A 409 0.99 -27.58 -9.71
N ASN A 410 1.82 -26.68 -9.18
CA ASN A 410 3.29 -26.80 -9.14
C ASN A 410 3.95 -27.18 -10.48
N SER A 411 3.33 -26.82 -11.61
CA SER A 411 3.79 -27.22 -12.95
C SER A 411 4.10 -25.99 -13.82
N ARG A 412 5.07 -26.15 -14.72
CA ARG A 412 5.44 -25.14 -15.72
C ARG A 412 4.97 -25.56 -17.11
N THR A 413 4.60 -24.59 -17.94
CA THR A 413 4.41 -24.81 -19.37
C THR A 413 5.73 -25.17 -20.04
N GLY A 414 5.67 -25.77 -21.23
CA GLY A 414 6.80 -25.69 -22.17
C GLY A 414 6.98 -24.25 -22.70
N THR A 415 7.93 -24.06 -23.60
CA THR A 415 8.02 -22.80 -24.37
C THR A 415 6.81 -22.67 -25.29
N LEU A 416 6.01 -21.65 -25.05
CA LEU A 416 4.87 -21.27 -25.89
C LEU A 416 5.31 -20.17 -26.86
N ASN A 417 4.71 -20.15 -28.05
CA ASN A 417 4.98 -19.16 -29.07
C ASN A 417 3.67 -18.49 -29.48
N THR A 418 3.69 -17.18 -29.65
CA THR A 418 2.58 -16.41 -30.22
C THR A 418 3.10 -15.45 -31.28
N VAL A 419 2.30 -15.21 -32.32
CA VAL A 419 2.60 -14.22 -33.35
C VAL A 419 1.82 -12.96 -33.04
N LEU A 420 2.54 -11.85 -32.88
CA LEU A 420 1.98 -10.53 -32.60
C LEU A 420 2.26 -9.61 -33.79
N THR A 421 1.44 -8.58 -33.97
CA THR A 421 1.61 -7.57 -35.01
C THR A 421 1.66 -6.20 -34.37
N LEU A 422 2.70 -5.43 -34.67
CA LEU A 422 2.80 -4.05 -34.21
C LEU A 422 1.75 -3.18 -34.91
N PRO A 423 1.26 -2.11 -34.26
CA PRO A 423 0.47 -1.10 -34.94
C PRO A 423 1.20 -0.54 -36.16
N ASP A 424 0.43 -0.12 -37.16
CA ASP A 424 0.96 0.56 -38.34
C ASP A 424 1.57 1.92 -37.97
N ALA A 425 2.36 2.49 -38.90
CA ALA A 425 3.14 3.71 -38.63
C ALA A 425 2.30 4.94 -38.26
N ASN A 426 1.00 4.92 -38.57
CA ASN A 426 0.06 6.01 -38.34
C ASN A 426 -0.77 5.83 -37.05
N ASP A 427 -0.58 4.73 -36.29
CA ASP A 427 -1.27 4.53 -35.02
C ASP A 427 -0.83 5.58 -33.99
N LEU A 428 -1.81 6.24 -33.36
CA LEU A 428 -1.60 7.34 -32.41
C LEU A 428 -0.84 6.92 -31.14
N PHE A 429 -0.65 5.62 -30.91
CA PHE A 429 0.20 5.12 -29.84
C PHE A 429 1.65 5.57 -29.98
N TRP A 430 2.15 5.69 -31.21
CA TRP A 430 3.54 6.02 -31.47
C TRP A 430 3.84 7.49 -31.15
N GLN A 431 4.96 7.72 -30.45
CA GLN A 431 5.45 9.08 -30.18
C GLN A 431 6.64 9.40 -31.08
N THR A 432 7.67 8.56 -31.04
CA THR A 432 8.88 8.64 -31.87
C THR A 432 9.49 7.26 -32.08
N ASP A 433 10.42 7.13 -33.03
CA ASP A 433 11.35 6.00 -33.05
C ASP A 433 12.09 5.89 -31.70
N GLY A 434 12.39 4.67 -31.25
CA GLY A 434 13.09 4.46 -29.99
C GLY A 434 12.70 3.20 -29.25
N THR A 435 12.99 3.20 -27.95
CA THR A 435 12.74 2.05 -27.07
C THR A 435 11.30 2.04 -26.58
N TYR A 436 10.65 0.90 -26.78
CA TYR A 436 9.33 0.55 -26.25
C TYR A 436 9.44 -0.78 -25.51
N TYR A 437 8.36 -1.23 -24.89
CA TYR A 437 8.31 -2.47 -24.14
C TYR A 437 7.16 -3.32 -24.63
N ILE A 438 7.43 -4.61 -24.81
CA ILE A 438 6.38 -5.60 -25.05
C ILE A 438 6.36 -6.52 -23.84
N GLY A 439 5.19 -6.68 -23.25
CA GLY A 439 5.05 -7.58 -22.11
C GLY A 439 3.70 -8.24 -22.06
N MET A 440 3.59 -9.23 -21.18
CA MET A 440 2.36 -10.00 -20.98
C MET A 440 1.72 -9.70 -19.64
N ALA A 441 0.39 -9.82 -19.60
CA ALA A 441 -0.37 -9.92 -18.37
C ALA A 441 -1.10 -11.26 -18.36
N ILE A 442 -0.82 -12.06 -17.34
CA ILE A 442 -1.46 -13.35 -17.09
C ILE A 442 -2.83 -13.10 -16.44
N ASP A 443 -3.81 -13.90 -16.86
CA ASP A 443 -5.21 -13.83 -16.44
C ASP A 443 -5.77 -12.40 -16.23
N PRO A 444 -5.70 -11.52 -17.24
CA PRO A 444 -6.17 -10.16 -17.11
C PRO A 444 -7.71 -10.08 -16.98
N LEU A 445 -8.44 -11.20 -17.08
CA LEU A 445 -9.88 -11.22 -16.83
C LEU A 445 -10.21 -11.63 -15.40
N ARG A 446 -9.22 -11.99 -14.57
CA ARG A 446 -9.40 -12.53 -13.20
C ARG A 446 -10.37 -13.72 -13.18
N ALA A 447 -10.20 -14.61 -14.15
CA ALA A 447 -10.98 -15.85 -14.27
C ALA A 447 -10.49 -16.93 -13.30
N VAL A 448 -9.19 -16.93 -13.00
CA VAL A 448 -8.53 -17.73 -11.98
C VAL A 448 -8.35 -16.86 -10.75
N ARG A 449 -8.60 -17.44 -9.57
CA ARG A 449 -8.32 -16.76 -8.31
C ARG A 449 -6.98 -17.23 -7.78
N GLU A 450 -6.10 -16.26 -7.51
CA GLU A 450 -4.70 -16.54 -7.21
C GLU A 450 -4.32 -16.14 -5.78
N THR A 451 -3.21 -16.66 -5.26
CA THR A 451 -2.68 -16.23 -3.95
C THR A 451 -1.98 -14.89 -4.03
N ASP A 452 -1.37 -14.58 -5.17
CA ASP A 452 -0.78 -13.30 -5.49
C ASP A 452 -1.31 -12.88 -6.86
N GLU A 453 -1.98 -11.73 -6.92
CA GLU A 453 -2.53 -11.17 -8.16
C GLU A 453 -1.58 -10.11 -8.76
N THR A 454 -0.48 -9.82 -8.05
CA THR A 454 0.47 -8.74 -8.38
C THR A 454 1.67 -9.23 -9.16
N ASN A 455 1.87 -10.55 -9.23
CA ASN A 455 2.95 -11.22 -9.96
C ASN A 455 2.57 -11.67 -11.38
N ASN A 456 1.38 -11.29 -11.85
CA ASN A 456 0.85 -11.59 -13.18
C ASN A 456 1.40 -10.70 -14.30
N SER A 457 2.11 -9.62 -13.96
CA SER A 457 2.85 -8.75 -14.87
C SER A 457 3.90 -7.93 -14.09
N ASN A 458 4.75 -7.19 -14.80
CA ASN A 458 5.76 -6.27 -14.24
C ASN A 458 6.80 -6.91 -13.30
N GLN A 459 7.11 -8.20 -13.49
CA GLN A 459 8.15 -8.94 -12.76
C GLN A 459 9.55 -8.67 -13.33
N GLY A 460 9.63 -8.15 -14.56
CA GLY A 460 10.82 -7.54 -15.13
C GLY A 460 11.25 -8.14 -16.46
N ILE A 461 12.32 -7.55 -17.01
CA ILE A 461 12.87 -7.96 -18.31
C ILE A 461 13.24 -9.44 -18.27
N THR A 462 12.95 -10.18 -19.36
CA THR A 462 13.11 -11.64 -19.52
C THR A 462 12.13 -12.53 -18.74
N PHE A 463 11.37 -12.00 -17.78
CA PHE A 463 10.35 -12.78 -17.07
C PHE A 463 8.99 -12.67 -17.75
N ASP A 464 8.49 -11.45 -17.90
CA ASP A 464 7.17 -11.14 -18.47
C ASP A 464 7.18 -9.97 -19.46
N GLN A 465 8.30 -9.32 -19.65
CA GLN A 465 8.46 -8.26 -20.65
C GLN A 465 9.86 -8.26 -21.24
N ASP A 466 10.01 -7.58 -22.36
CA ASP A 466 11.30 -7.25 -22.98
C ASP A 466 11.25 -5.84 -23.58
N ALA A 467 12.41 -5.18 -23.60
CA ALA A 467 12.58 -3.94 -24.34
C ALA A 467 12.75 -4.23 -25.84
N VAL A 468 12.10 -3.43 -26.67
CA VAL A 468 12.19 -3.47 -28.13
C VAL A 468 12.56 -2.09 -28.66
N ASN A 469 13.41 -2.07 -29.68
CA ASN A 469 13.75 -0.88 -30.42
C ASN A 469 12.88 -0.83 -31.69
N ILE A 470 12.02 0.17 -31.74
CA ILE A 470 11.09 0.42 -32.85
C ILE A 470 11.71 1.43 -33.81
N SER A 471 11.64 1.09 -35.09
CA SER A 471 12.15 1.91 -36.18
C SER A 471 11.15 1.99 -37.33
N GLY A 472 11.23 3.07 -38.11
CA GLY A 472 10.40 3.27 -39.29
C GLY A 472 9.16 4.11 -39.05
N LEU A 473 9.10 4.84 -37.94
CA LEU A 473 8.15 5.95 -37.79
C LEU A 473 8.60 7.12 -38.67
N PRO A 474 7.68 7.79 -39.39
CA PRO A 474 8.03 8.98 -40.14
C PRO A 474 8.62 10.05 -39.20
N ASN A 475 9.76 10.64 -39.58
CA ASN A 475 10.39 11.75 -38.83
C ASN A 475 9.53 13.02 -38.92
N THR A 476 8.51 13.14 -38.09
CA THR A 476 7.72 14.37 -37.92
C THR A 476 7.58 14.65 -36.43
N ARG A 477 8.22 15.72 -35.93
CA ARG A 477 7.79 16.29 -34.65
C ARG A 477 6.33 16.77 -34.84
N PRO A 478 5.43 16.54 -33.87
CA PRO A 478 4.07 17.04 -33.96
C PRO A 478 4.08 18.57 -34.06
N PHE A 479 3.16 19.13 -34.86
CA PHE A 479 2.95 20.57 -34.95
C PHE A 479 2.52 21.11 -33.58
N ASN A 480 3.18 22.17 -33.10
CA ASN A 480 2.93 22.77 -31.79
C ASN A 480 2.50 24.24 -31.94
N ILE A 481 1.55 24.65 -31.11
CA ILE A 481 1.05 26.03 -31.03
C ILE A 481 1.43 26.59 -29.64
N ASP A 482 2.44 27.45 -29.61
CA ASP A 482 2.85 28.15 -28.39
C ASP A 482 2.01 29.42 -28.18
N ILE A 483 1.28 29.51 -27.06
CA ILE A 483 0.49 30.71 -26.76
C ILE A 483 1.29 31.69 -25.88
N ASP A 484 1.54 32.88 -26.42
CA ASP A 484 2.15 33.98 -25.69
C ASP A 484 1.09 34.92 -25.09
N TYR A 485 0.96 34.84 -23.77
CA TYR A 485 0.09 35.70 -22.96
C TYR A 485 0.74 37.02 -22.54
N SER A 486 1.96 37.33 -23.01
CA SER A 486 2.69 38.55 -22.64
C SER A 486 1.94 39.84 -22.99
N SER A 487 1.03 39.77 -23.96
CA SER A 487 0.18 40.87 -24.41
C SER A 487 -1.10 41.07 -23.57
N ASP A 488 -1.42 40.18 -22.63
CA ASP A 488 -2.54 40.31 -21.69
C ASP A 488 -2.19 41.24 -20.52
N THR A 489 -2.17 42.54 -20.82
CA THR A 489 -1.79 43.58 -19.83
C THR A 489 -2.86 43.84 -18.76
N ILE A 490 -4.09 43.37 -18.98
CA ILE A 490 -5.23 43.55 -18.05
C ILE A 490 -5.51 42.31 -17.19
N GLY A 491 -4.78 41.22 -17.41
CA GLY A 491 -4.92 39.97 -16.65
C GLY A 491 -6.24 39.25 -16.91
N TRP A 492 -6.81 39.41 -18.11
CA TRP A 492 -8.07 38.78 -18.47
C TRP A 492 -7.95 37.26 -18.58
N PHE A 493 -6.79 36.73 -18.99
CA PHE A 493 -6.54 35.29 -19.09
C PHE A 493 -6.15 34.69 -17.75
N THR A 494 -7.16 34.45 -16.91
CA THR A 494 -7.03 33.62 -15.69
C THR A 494 -6.63 32.18 -16.04
N PRO A 495 -6.11 31.38 -15.09
CA PRO A 495 -5.70 29.99 -15.37
C PRO A 495 -6.77 29.13 -16.06
N GLN A 496 -8.05 29.31 -15.70
CA GLN A 496 -9.16 28.60 -16.34
C GLN A 496 -9.35 29.01 -17.81
N ARG A 497 -9.23 30.31 -18.11
CA ARG A 497 -9.37 30.83 -19.47
C ARG A 497 -8.19 30.43 -20.35
N ARG A 498 -6.98 30.41 -19.77
CA ARG A 498 -5.80 29.84 -20.42
C ARG A 498 -6.04 28.38 -20.76
N ALA A 499 -6.47 27.57 -19.80
CA ALA A 499 -6.76 26.15 -20.04
C ALA A 499 -7.78 25.94 -21.18
N ALA A 500 -8.81 26.77 -21.30
CA ALA A 500 -9.75 26.72 -22.42
C ALA A 500 -9.10 27.09 -23.77
N LEU A 501 -8.21 28.09 -23.80
CA LEU A 501 -7.47 28.47 -25.00
C LEU A 501 -6.41 27.44 -25.40
N GLU A 502 -5.67 26.87 -24.45
CA GLU A 502 -4.74 25.75 -24.68
C GLU A 502 -5.49 24.53 -25.23
N ALA A 503 -6.69 24.24 -24.70
CA ALA A 503 -7.53 23.18 -25.23
C ALA A 503 -7.93 23.43 -26.69
N ALA A 504 -8.25 24.68 -27.05
CA ALA A 504 -8.51 25.08 -28.43
C ALA A 504 -7.28 24.89 -29.34
N ALA A 505 -6.09 25.27 -28.89
CA ALA A 505 -4.83 25.03 -29.60
C ALA A 505 -4.57 23.53 -29.83
N SER A 506 -4.75 22.71 -28.79
CA SER A 506 -4.54 21.26 -28.85
C SER A 506 -5.41 20.53 -29.88
N ILE A 507 -6.57 21.11 -30.23
CA ILE A 507 -7.44 20.56 -31.28
C ILE A 507 -6.74 20.65 -32.63
N TRP A 508 -6.11 21.80 -32.94
CA TRP A 508 -5.36 21.97 -34.18
C TRP A 508 -4.05 21.17 -34.20
N GLU A 509 -3.35 21.05 -33.07
CA GLU A 509 -2.15 20.20 -32.95
C GLU A 509 -2.44 18.71 -33.22
N LYS A 510 -3.63 18.22 -32.84
CA LYS A 510 -4.09 16.85 -33.17
C LYS A 510 -4.49 16.69 -34.63
N ILE A 511 -4.92 17.78 -35.27
CA ILE A 511 -5.34 17.80 -36.67
C ILE A 511 -4.12 17.90 -37.59
N ILE A 512 -3.11 18.70 -37.27
CA ILE A 512 -1.99 18.98 -38.18
C ILE A 512 -0.84 18.00 -37.89
N GLN A 513 -0.55 17.11 -38.85
CA GLN A 513 0.44 16.05 -38.68
C GLN A 513 1.87 16.52 -39.00
N ASN A 514 2.02 17.44 -39.97
CA ASN A 514 3.24 18.18 -40.28
C ASN A 514 2.92 19.22 -41.36
N ASP A 515 3.75 20.24 -41.51
CA ASP A 515 3.73 21.13 -42.68
C ASP A 515 4.91 20.83 -43.62
N LEU A 516 4.75 21.22 -44.89
CA LEU A 516 5.82 21.18 -45.89
C LEU A 516 6.85 22.31 -45.69
N PHE A 517 6.74 23.12 -44.62
CA PHE A 517 7.60 24.28 -44.34
C PHE A 517 8.76 23.96 -43.40
N GLY A 518 8.79 22.74 -42.84
CA GLY A 518 9.91 22.24 -42.07
C GLY A 518 9.88 22.72 -40.63
N ALA A 519 9.13 22.01 -39.79
CA ALA A 519 9.15 22.10 -38.33
C ALA A 519 9.11 23.55 -37.80
N ILE A 520 8.08 24.31 -38.19
CA ILE A 520 7.85 25.65 -37.65
C ILE A 520 6.63 25.60 -36.73
N ASP A 521 6.86 25.87 -35.44
CA ASP A 521 5.79 26.02 -34.44
C ASP A 521 5.07 27.37 -34.64
N LEU A 522 3.78 27.42 -34.33
CA LEU A 522 2.99 28.66 -34.39
C LEU A 522 2.99 29.34 -33.02
N THR A 523 3.52 30.55 -32.93
CA THR A 523 3.38 31.40 -31.75
C THR A 523 2.15 32.30 -31.85
N LEU A 524 1.23 32.21 -30.90
CA LEU A 524 0.00 33.01 -30.82
C LEU A 524 0.10 34.07 -29.73
N ASN A 525 0.22 35.33 -30.13
CA ASN A 525 0.14 36.45 -29.19
C ASN A 525 -1.32 36.77 -28.89
N VAL A 526 -1.74 36.64 -27.63
CA VAL A 526 -3.16 36.80 -27.27
C VAL A 526 -3.41 37.97 -26.34
N ARG A 527 -4.54 38.65 -26.57
CA ARG A 527 -5.03 39.74 -25.72
C ARG A 527 -6.55 39.78 -25.70
N ALA A 528 -7.10 40.59 -24.80
CA ALA A 528 -8.53 40.85 -24.74
C ALA A 528 -8.78 42.37 -24.68
N ASP A 529 -9.77 42.83 -25.45
CA ASP A 529 -10.12 44.26 -25.58
C ASP A 529 -11.63 44.43 -25.82
N GLU A 530 -12.15 45.65 -25.68
CA GLU A 530 -13.53 45.98 -26.05
C GLU A 530 -13.63 46.15 -27.58
N LEU A 531 -14.05 45.10 -28.29
CA LEU A 531 -14.09 45.11 -29.76
C LEU A 531 -15.32 45.83 -30.30
N GLY A 532 -16.38 45.89 -29.51
CA GLY A 532 -17.66 46.50 -29.84
C GLY A 532 -18.45 45.74 -30.93
N GLY A 533 -19.77 45.87 -30.91
CA GLY A 533 -20.64 45.25 -31.92
C GLY A 533 -20.92 43.77 -31.68
N THR A 534 -20.95 42.96 -32.75
CA THR A 534 -21.28 41.52 -32.71
C THR A 534 -20.06 40.60 -32.83
N THR A 535 -18.84 41.16 -32.77
CA THR A 535 -17.60 40.41 -32.97
C THR A 535 -17.09 39.85 -31.66
N ALA A 536 -17.03 38.53 -31.56
CA ALA A 536 -16.57 37.83 -30.34
C ALA A 536 -15.04 37.59 -30.34
N GLY A 537 -14.44 37.35 -31.51
CA GLY A 537 -13.00 37.16 -31.69
C GLY A 537 -12.52 37.81 -32.98
N ARG A 538 -11.22 38.13 -33.04
CA ARG A 538 -10.53 38.55 -34.26
C ARG A 538 -9.10 38.03 -34.28
N ALA A 539 -8.72 37.39 -35.38
CA ALA A 539 -7.34 37.06 -35.69
C ALA A 539 -6.75 38.00 -36.76
N TRP A 540 -5.44 38.26 -36.68
CA TRP A 540 -4.69 38.89 -37.76
C TRP A 540 -3.76 37.88 -38.42
N ALA A 541 -3.99 37.64 -39.72
CA ALA A 541 -3.10 36.84 -40.57
C ALA A 541 -2.39 37.76 -41.58
N SER A 542 -1.14 37.45 -41.93
CA SER A 542 -0.44 38.09 -43.04
C SER A 542 -0.86 37.50 -44.38
N SER A 543 -0.32 38.03 -45.49
CA SER A 543 -0.59 37.53 -46.84
C SER A 543 -0.06 36.11 -47.12
N GLU A 544 0.70 35.55 -46.19
CA GLU A 544 1.20 34.17 -46.18
C GLU A 544 1.10 33.64 -44.75
N PHE A 545 1.08 32.31 -44.57
CA PHE A 545 1.17 31.68 -43.24
C PHE A 545 2.31 32.29 -42.42
N ASN A 546 1.98 32.75 -41.21
CA ASN A 546 2.91 33.42 -40.32
C ASN A 546 3.14 32.56 -39.08
N PRO A 547 4.39 32.19 -38.76
CA PRO A 547 4.69 31.48 -37.52
C PRO A 547 4.48 32.33 -36.27
N ASN A 548 4.17 33.63 -36.42
CA ASN A 548 3.78 34.51 -35.33
C ASN A 548 2.46 35.20 -35.69
N ALA A 549 1.37 34.83 -35.04
CA ALA A 549 0.06 35.44 -35.25
C ALA A 549 -0.45 36.13 -33.98
N SER A 550 -1.56 36.85 -34.11
CA SER A 550 -2.21 37.50 -32.98
C SER A 550 -3.71 37.27 -33.00
N ILE A 551 -4.28 37.02 -31.83
CA ILE A 551 -5.71 36.83 -31.62
C ILE A 551 -6.18 37.75 -30.50
N GLU A 552 -7.34 38.36 -30.70
CA GLU A 552 -8.01 39.26 -29.76
C GLU A 552 -9.44 38.77 -29.48
N PHE A 553 -9.79 38.68 -28.19
CA PHE A 553 -11.13 38.28 -27.75
C PHE A 553 -11.89 39.44 -27.11
N ASP A 554 -13.19 39.52 -27.37
CA ASP A 554 -14.02 40.61 -26.88
C ASP A 554 -14.37 40.49 -25.39
N LEU A 555 -14.15 41.59 -24.66
CA LEU A 555 -14.43 41.69 -23.23
C LEU A 555 -15.93 41.71 -22.89
N SER A 556 -16.77 42.14 -23.84
CA SER A 556 -18.22 42.32 -23.61
C SER A 556 -19.06 41.07 -23.88
N THR A 557 -18.46 40.04 -24.46
CA THR A 557 -19.13 38.80 -24.84
C THR A 557 -19.45 37.92 -23.61
N ASN A 558 -20.66 37.33 -23.59
CA ASN A 558 -21.09 36.41 -22.54
C ASN A 558 -20.49 35.01 -22.73
N TRP A 559 -19.22 34.86 -22.38
CA TRP A 559 -18.42 33.64 -22.59
C TRP A 559 -18.76 32.50 -21.62
N PHE A 560 -18.76 31.28 -22.16
CA PHE A 560 -18.61 30.04 -21.40
C PHE A 560 -17.16 29.54 -21.50
N PHE A 561 -16.47 29.46 -20.37
CA PHE A 561 -15.12 28.91 -20.27
C PHE A 561 -15.19 27.52 -19.67
N ASP A 562 -15.27 26.53 -20.55
CA ASP A 562 -15.45 25.13 -20.20
C ASP A 562 -14.27 24.57 -19.39
N ALA A 563 -14.58 23.88 -18.29
CA ALA A 563 -13.61 23.18 -17.45
C ALA A 563 -13.36 21.72 -17.90
N SER A 564 -14.23 21.19 -18.75
CA SER A 564 -14.27 19.86 -19.33
C SER A 564 -14.27 19.92 -20.86
N PRO A 565 -13.20 20.44 -21.50
CA PRO A 565 -13.18 20.80 -22.93
C PRO A 565 -13.44 19.65 -23.92
N ASN A 566 -13.41 18.39 -23.45
CA ASN A 566 -13.68 17.19 -24.26
C ASN A 566 -15.18 16.84 -24.35
N THR A 567 -16.04 17.51 -23.57
CA THR A 567 -17.51 17.33 -23.60
C THR A 567 -18.19 18.66 -23.94
N ALA A 568 -19.44 18.62 -24.40
CA ALA A 568 -20.19 19.83 -24.79
C ALA A 568 -21.62 19.82 -24.22
N ASP A 569 -21.90 18.93 -23.27
CA ASP A 569 -23.21 18.72 -22.65
C ASP A 569 -23.51 19.71 -21.51
N ASP A 570 -22.55 20.55 -21.16
CA ASP A 570 -22.59 21.50 -20.04
C ASP A 570 -22.69 22.97 -20.47
N ILE A 571 -22.69 23.27 -21.77
CA ILE A 571 -22.68 24.63 -22.30
C ILE A 571 -24.07 25.28 -22.13
N PRO A 572 -24.19 26.39 -21.37
CA PRO A 572 -25.46 27.07 -21.18
C PRO A 572 -26.00 27.67 -22.48
N ALA A 573 -27.33 27.55 -22.68
CA ALA A 573 -28.02 27.99 -23.90
C ALA A 573 -27.86 29.50 -24.23
N ASN A 574 -27.52 30.33 -23.25
CA ASN A 574 -27.42 31.79 -23.37
C ASN A 574 -25.96 32.31 -23.37
N THR A 575 -24.97 31.42 -23.40
CA THR A 575 -23.55 31.77 -23.44
C THR A 575 -22.91 31.36 -24.76
N LEU A 576 -21.88 32.07 -25.18
CA LEU A 576 -21.06 31.69 -26.32
C LEU A 576 -19.93 30.77 -25.84
N ASP A 577 -19.76 29.62 -26.48
CA ASP A 577 -18.66 28.71 -26.16
C ASP A 577 -17.32 29.31 -26.56
N PHE A 578 -16.44 29.54 -25.59
CA PHE A 578 -15.14 30.16 -25.84
C PHE A 578 -14.24 29.27 -26.71
N ILE A 579 -14.28 27.95 -26.53
CA ILE A 579 -13.47 27.02 -27.31
C ILE A 579 -13.85 27.11 -28.79
N SER A 580 -15.15 27.11 -29.12
CA SER A 580 -15.60 27.23 -30.51
C SER A 580 -15.04 28.48 -31.21
N VAL A 581 -15.11 29.64 -30.55
CA VAL A 581 -14.57 30.88 -31.13
C VAL A 581 -13.05 30.84 -31.17
N ALA A 582 -12.38 30.36 -30.12
CA ALA A 582 -10.92 30.27 -30.11
C ALA A 582 -10.39 29.35 -31.21
N VAL A 583 -10.98 28.18 -31.42
CA VAL A 583 -10.59 27.26 -32.50
C VAL A 583 -10.85 27.90 -33.87
N HIS A 584 -11.95 28.66 -34.03
CA HIS A 584 -12.25 29.42 -35.25
C HIS A 584 -11.18 30.47 -35.55
N GLU A 585 -10.83 31.32 -34.57
CA GLU A 585 -9.82 32.36 -34.76
C GLU A 585 -8.43 31.77 -35.04
N ILE A 586 -8.07 30.63 -34.42
CA ILE A 586 -6.84 29.91 -34.77
C ILE A 586 -6.90 29.38 -36.21
N GLY A 587 -8.07 28.99 -36.71
CA GLY A 587 -8.25 28.63 -38.12
C GLY A 587 -7.82 29.76 -39.07
N HIS A 588 -8.16 31.00 -38.75
CA HIS A 588 -7.71 32.18 -39.51
C HIS A 588 -6.19 32.36 -39.47
N THR A 589 -5.53 32.12 -38.33
CA THR A 589 -4.06 32.22 -38.21
C THR A 589 -3.34 31.12 -38.99
N LEU A 590 -4.00 29.98 -39.18
CA LEU A 590 -3.53 28.86 -40.01
C LEU A 590 -3.77 29.08 -41.53
N GLY A 591 -4.27 30.25 -41.95
CA GLY A 591 -4.38 30.61 -43.37
C GLY A 591 -5.79 30.49 -43.95
N PHE A 592 -6.84 30.24 -43.16
CA PHE A 592 -8.23 30.39 -43.62
C PHE A 592 -8.58 31.86 -43.78
N SER A 593 -8.10 32.50 -44.83
CA SER A 593 -8.32 33.93 -44.98
C SER A 593 -8.27 34.35 -46.43
N GLY A 594 -9.16 35.26 -46.81
CA GLY A 594 -9.13 35.93 -48.10
C GLY A 594 -7.87 36.78 -48.32
N VAL A 595 -7.07 37.02 -47.27
CA VAL A 595 -5.76 37.66 -47.39
C VAL A 595 -4.61 36.68 -47.62
N ASP A 596 -4.76 35.39 -47.32
CA ASP A 596 -3.69 34.39 -47.51
C ASP A 596 -3.54 34.04 -49.00
N ASN A 597 -2.30 34.06 -49.50
CA ASN A 597 -2.00 33.85 -50.91
C ASN A 597 -2.39 32.45 -51.39
N GLU A 598 -2.17 31.40 -50.60
CA GLU A 598 -2.50 30.03 -51.01
C GLU A 598 -4.01 29.81 -51.00
N PHE A 599 -4.69 30.27 -49.96
CA PHE A 599 -6.14 30.21 -49.87
C PHE A 599 -6.81 31.00 -51.00
N ASN A 600 -6.45 32.28 -51.15
CA ASN A 600 -7.06 33.17 -52.13
C ASN A 600 -6.74 32.76 -53.57
N SER A 601 -5.58 32.14 -53.84
CA SER A 601 -5.26 31.58 -55.17
C SER A 601 -6.26 30.50 -55.63
N ARG A 602 -7.01 29.92 -54.69
CA ARG A 602 -8.03 28.89 -54.93
C ARG A 602 -9.44 29.44 -54.88
N VAL A 603 -9.63 30.74 -54.73
CA VAL A 603 -10.96 31.35 -54.74
C VAL A 603 -11.30 31.80 -56.17
N VAL A 604 -12.39 31.26 -56.71
CA VAL A 604 -12.91 31.63 -58.03
C VAL A 604 -14.40 31.94 -57.91
N ASN A 605 -14.82 33.12 -58.37
CA ASN A 605 -16.21 33.59 -58.31
C ASN A 605 -16.86 33.50 -56.91
N GLY A 606 -16.09 33.81 -55.85
CA GLY A 606 -16.59 33.80 -54.47
C GLY A 606 -16.76 32.40 -53.86
N ALA A 607 -16.14 31.38 -54.45
CA ALA A 607 -16.11 30.03 -53.90
C ALA A 607 -14.68 29.48 -53.85
N PHE A 608 -14.35 28.73 -52.79
CA PHE A 608 -13.09 28.02 -52.67
C PHE A 608 -13.10 26.75 -53.54
N THR A 609 -12.04 26.58 -54.32
CA THR A 609 -11.91 25.59 -55.40
C THR A 609 -10.69 24.68 -55.21
N GLY A 610 -10.32 24.41 -53.96
CA GLY A 610 -9.33 23.37 -53.65
C GLY A 610 -9.78 21.97 -54.10
N ILE A 611 -8.83 21.11 -54.45
CA ILE A 611 -9.13 19.78 -55.01
C ILE A 611 -9.66 18.83 -53.95
N ASN A 612 -9.10 18.86 -52.75
CA ASN A 612 -9.50 18.02 -51.62
C ASN A 612 -10.86 18.45 -51.09
N ALA A 613 -11.05 19.76 -50.87
CA ALA A 613 -12.30 20.32 -50.39
C ALA A 613 -13.46 20.01 -51.36
N ARG A 614 -13.25 20.14 -52.69
CA ARG A 614 -14.25 19.70 -53.68
C ARG A 614 -14.51 18.21 -53.63
N ALA A 615 -13.49 17.37 -53.46
CA ALA A 615 -13.65 15.92 -53.41
C ALA A 615 -14.57 15.51 -52.25
N TYR A 616 -14.40 16.10 -51.07
CA TYR A 616 -15.28 15.88 -49.93
C TYR A 616 -16.67 16.52 -50.12
N ASN A 617 -16.76 17.59 -50.91
CA ASN A 617 -18.01 18.29 -51.21
C ASN A 617 -18.75 17.79 -52.48
N GLY A 618 -18.58 16.50 -52.82
CA GLY A 618 -19.28 15.87 -53.95
C GLY A 618 -18.93 16.49 -55.31
N GLY A 619 -17.72 17.03 -55.44
CA GLY A 619 -17.21 17.72 -56.64
C GLY A 619 -17.51 19.22 -56.70
N ASN A 620 -18.30 19.76 -55.76
CA ASN A 620 -18.73 21.16 -55.78
C ASN A 620 -17.76 22.09 -55.05
N SER A 621 -17.56 23.30 -55.56
CA SER A 621 -16.82 24.36 -54.88
C SER A 621 -17.53 24.82 -53.60
N ILE A 622 -16.77 25.34 -52.63
CA ILE A 622 -17.26 25.70 -51.31
C ILE A 622 -17.62 27.19 -51.33
N PRO A 623 -18.90 27.58 -51.15
CA PRO A 623 -19.29 28.99 -51.21
C PRO A 623 -18.71 29.76 -50.02
N LEU A 624 -18.10 30.92 -50.30
CA LEU A 624 -17.58 31.83 -49.27
C LEU A 624 -18.55 32.99 -49.02
N SER A 625 -18.41 33.64 -47.86
CA SER A 625 -19.03 34.94 -47.59
C SER A 625 -18.39 36.06 -48.41
N GLY A 626 -19.04 37.23 -48.42
CA GLY A 626 -18.57 38.40 -49.18
C GLY A 626 -17.23 38.98 -48.70
N ASP A 627 -16.76 38.61 -47.51
CA ASP A 627 -15.42 38.97 -47.01
C ASP A 627 -14.31 38.06 -47.56
N GLY A 628 -14.66 36.94 -48.20
CA GLY A 628 -13.71 35.97 -48.75
C GLY A 628 -12.92 35.16 -47.71
N SER A 629 -13.16 35.33 -46.42
CA SER A 629 -12.43 34.65 -45.33
C SER A 629 -13.25 33.60 -44.59
N HIS A 630 -14.57 33.58 -44.76
CA HIS A 630 -15.43 32.59 -44.14
C HIS A 630 -16.21 31.76 -45.15
N ILE A 631 -16.59 30.55 -44.73
CA ILE A 631 -17.58 29.75 -45.43
C ILE A 631 -18.94 30.42 -45.28
N ARG A 632 -19.73 30.42 -46.36
CA ARG A 632 -21.00 31.12 -46.42
C ARG A 632 -21.90 30.76 -45.22
N PRO A 633 -22.49 31.75 -44.54
CA PRO A 633 -23.44 31.52 -43.45
C PRO A 633 -24.56 30.55 -43.82
N GLY A 634 -24.85 29.61 -42.92
CA GLY A 634 -25.91 28.61 -43.10
C GLY A 634 -25.57 27.47 -44.07
N TYR A 635 -24.30 27.34 -44.47
CA TYR A 635 -23.83 26.19 -45.22
C TYR A 635 -23.71 24.97 -44.29
N GLU A 636 -24.37 23.88 -44.64
CA GLU A 636 -24.35 22.61 -43.90
C GLU A 636 -23.62 21.56 -44.73
N PHE A 637 -22.62 20.89 -44.15
CA PHE A 637 -21.82 19.90 -44.85
C PHE A 637 -22.26 18.48 -44.51
N GLY A 638 -23.04 17.88 -45.44
CA GLY A 638 -23.44 16.48 -45.37
C GLY A 638 -24.01 16.08 -44.01
N THR A 639 -23.48 15.00 -43.42
CA THR A 639 -23.83 14.54 -42.06
C THR A 639 -22.95 15.15 -40.95
N SER A 640 -21.92 15.92 -41.33
CA SER A 640 -20.98 16.53 -40.37
C SER A 640 -21.49 17.85 -39.81
N GLY A 641 -22.54 18.45 -40.39
CA GLY A 641 -23.17 19.67 -39.89
C GLY A 641 -22.45 20.96 -40.31
N ALA A 642 -22.61 22.03 -39.54
CA ALA A 642 -22.05 23.33 -39.84
C ALA A 642 -20.50 23.29 -39.76
N PRO A 643 -19.78 23.80 -40.79
CA PRO A 643 -18.33 23.90 -40.76
C PRO A 643 -17.89 24.94 -39.73
N LEU A 644 -16.71 24.76 -39.15
CA LEU A 644 -16.16 25.66 -38.13
C LEU A 644 -15.97 27.07 -38.69
N MET A 645 -15.46 27.20 -39.91
CA MET A 645 -15.13 28.50 -40.52
C MET A 645 -16.35 29.26 -41.06
N ASN A 646 -17.54 28.98 -40.51
CA ASN A 646 -18.74 29.81 -40.64
C ASN A 646 -18.61 31.01 -39.67
N PRO A 647 -18.92 32.26 -40.09
CA PRO A 647 -18.73 33.43 -39.23
C PRO A 647 -19.74 33.52 -38.06
N PHE A 648 -20.61 32.52 -37.91
CA PHE A 648 -21.64 32.48 -36.87
C PHE A 648 -21.60 31.16 -36.09
N VAL A 649 -21.59 31.29 -34.77
CA VAL A 649 -21.81 30.19 -33.82
C VAL A 649 -23.03 30.51 -32.95
N ALA A 650 -23.90 29.51 -32.74
CA ALA A 650 -25.08 29.67 -31.89
C ALA A 650 -24.70 29.55 -30.41
N SER A 651 -25.35 30.35 -29.55
CA SER A 651 -25.20 30.19 -28.10
C SER A 651 -25.60 28.78 -27.65
N GLY A 652 -24.91 28.25 -26.65
CA GLY A 652 -25.15 26.89 -26.15
C GLY A 652 -24.66 25.76 -27.05
N THR A 653 -23.88 26.05 -28.09
CA THR A 653 -23.37 25.01 -29.01
C THR A 653 -21.85 25.06 -29.09
N ARG A 654 -21.24 23.87 -29.16
CA ARG A 654 -19.83 23.72 -29.53
C ARG A 654 -19.73 23.33 -31.00
N ILE A 655 -18.92 24.08 -31.73
CA ILE A 655 -18.60 23.84 -33.14
C ILE A 655 -17.09 23.60 -33.22
N LEU A 656 -16.69 22.46 -33.78
CA LEU A 656 -15.29 22.05 -33.95
C LEU A 656 -14.96 21.82 -35.44
N PRO A 657 -13.67 21.73 -35.84
CA PRO A 657 -13.29 21.55 -37.24
C PRO A 657 -13.92 20.30 -37.86
N THR A 658 -14.68 20.49 -38.94
CA THR A 658 -15.27 19.39 -39.72
C THR A 658 -14.27 18.88 -40.76
N VAL A 659 -14.59 17.76 -41.40
CA VAL A 659 -13.78 17.23 -42.52
C VAL A 659 -13.64 18.23 -43.68
N LEU A 660 -14.62 19.13 -43.86
CA LEU A 660 -14.54 20.18 -44.87
C LEU A 660 -13.50 21.25 -44.49
N ASP A 661 -13.46 21.65 -43.22
CA ASP A 661 -12.44 22.57 -42.71
C ASP A 661 -11.05 21.94 -42.86
N LEU A 662 -10.89 20.65 -42.50
CA LEU A 662 -9.61 19.95 -42.70
C LEU A 662 -9.19 19.84 -44.17
N ALA A 663 -10.14 19.58 -45.08
CA ALA A 663 -9.84 19.46 -46.51
C ALA A 663 -9.37 20.79 -47.12
N ILE A 664 -9.88 21.92 -46.62
CA ILE A 664 -9.41 23.24 -47.05
C ILE A 664 -7.98 23.50 -46.53
N LEU A 665 -7.65 23.12 -45.28
CA LEU A 665 -6.26 23.17 -44.76
C LEU A 665 -5.30 22.36 -45.65
N ASP A 666 -5.71 21.15 -46.04
CA ASP A 666 -4.94 20.26 -46.91
C ASP A 666 -4.68 20.90 -48.28
N ASP A 667 -5.71 21.55 -48.86
CA ASP A 667 -5.57 22.27 -50.12
C ASP A 667 -4.61 23.47 -50.05
N ILE A 668 -4.39 24.05 -48.87
CA ILE A 668 -3.44 25.15 -48.61
C ILE A 668 -2.12 24.68 -47.97
N ARG A 669 -1.75 23.41 -48.22
CA ARG A 669 -0.43 22.80 -47.98
C ARG A 669 -0.14 22.30 -46.55
N PHE A 670 -1.14 22.17 -45.69
CA PHE A 670 -0.99 21.44 -44.42
C PHE A 670 -1.16 19.93 -44.64
N THR A 671 -0.45 19.10 -43.88
CA THR A 671 -0.78 17.68 -43.78
C THR A 671 -1.74 17.49 -42.60
N VAL A 672 -2.93 16.95 -42.86
CA VAL A 672 -3.98 16.84 -41.84
C VAL A 672 -4.39 15.40 -41.53
N ASN A 673 -4.68 15.13 -40.26
CA ASN A 673 -5.31 13.93 -39.76
C ASN A 673 -6.83 14.02 -39.94
N TYR A 674 -7.34 13.57 -41.08
CA TYR A 674 -8.79 13.53 -41.34
C TYR A 674 -9.59 12.73 -40.30
N GLY A 675 -8.96 11.81 -39.56
CA GLY A 675 -9.60 11.06 -38.46
C GLY A 675 -9.95 11.92 -37.23
N ALA A 676 -9.36 13.11 -37.10
CA ALA A 676 -9.66 14.06 -36.04
C ALA A 676 -10.86 14.99 -36.35
N ALA A 677 -11.47 14.86 -37.53
CA ALA A 677 -12.62 15.68 -37.93
C ALA A 677 -13.85 15.47 -37.04
N SER A 678 -14.52 16.57 -36.68
CA SER A 678 -15.72 16.57 -35.83
C SER A 678 -17.02 16.47 -36.62
N GLN A 679 -18.08 16.03 -35.94
CA GLN A 679 -19.47 16.09 -36.42
C GLN A 679 -20.28 17.07 -35.57
N ASN A 680 -20.57 18.25 -36.12
CA ASN A 680 -21.31 19.34 -35.49
C ASN A 680 -22.82 19.20 -35.75
N ARG A 681 -23.44 18.10 -35.30
CA ARG A 681 -24.88 17.89 -35.51
C ARG A 681 -25.71 18.88 -34.67
N SER A 682 -26.71 19.50 -35.29
CA SER A 682 -27.67 20.34 -34.58
C SER A 682 -28.58 19.48 -33.69
N ASN A 683 -28.40 19.59 -32.37
CA ASN A 683 -29.36 19.06 -31.39
C ASN A 683 -30.60 19.96 -31.38
N ASN A 684 -31.56 19.71 -32.27
CA ASN A 684 -32.77 20.52 -32.30
C ASN A 684 -33.79 20.03 -31.26
N SER A 685 -33.96 20.78 -30.17
CA SER A 685 -35.31 21.13 -29.66
C SER A 685 -35.27 22.19 -28.56
N ALA A 686 -35.00 23.45 -28.91
CA ALA A 686 -35.65 24.61 -28.30
C ALA A 686 -35.43 25.84 -29.18
N SER A 687 -36.52 26.51 -29.50
CA SER A 687 -36.56 27.74 -30.28
C SER A 687 -35.71 28.86 -29.67
N SER A 688 -34.68 29.30 -30.38
CA SER A 688 -34.22 30.69 -30.32
C SER A 688 -33.81 31.13 -31.71
N GLN A 689 -34.51 32.14 -32.22
CA GLN A 689 -34.25 32.77 -33.51
C GLN A 689 -32.76 33.18 -33.61
N PRO A 690 -32.09 32.95 -34.75
CA PRO A 690 -30.83 33.62 -35.03
C PRO A 690 -31.09 35.13 -34.99
N ILE A 691 -30.28 35.88 -34.24
CA ILE A 691 -30.37 37.33 -34.22
C ILE A 691 -29.98 37.84 -35.61
N SER A 692 -30.95 38.29 -36.41
CA SER A 692 -30.68 38.95 -37.69
C SER A 692 -30.19 40.37 -37.45
N TYR A 693 -29.09 40.79 -38.08
CA TYR A 693 -28.89 42.20 -38.41
C TYR A 693 -28.32 42.39 -39.81
N ALA A 694 -28.76 43.50 -40.38
CA ALA A 694 -28.61 43.95 -41.74
C ALA A 694 -27.16 44.19 -42.15
N GLN A 695 -26.91 44.07 -43.46
CA GLN A 695 -25.72 44.57 -44.12
C GLN A 695 -25.45 46.05 -43.82
N CYS A 696 -24.19 46.27 -43.46
CA CYS A 696 -23.29 47.40 -43.77
C CYS A 696 -23.54 48.80 -43.21
N GLY A 697 -22.44 49.34 -42.67
CA GLY A 697 -22.19 50.76 -42.48
C GLY A 697 -20.69 51.10 -42.46
N CYS A 698 -19.88 50.63 -43.43
CA CYS A 698 -18.68 51.37 -43.83
C CYS A 698 -19.05 52.24 -45.04
N ALA A 699 -19.15 53.54 -44.82
CA ALA A 699 -19.27 54.51 -45.89
C ALA A 699 -17.90 54.73 -46.55
N ALA A 700 -17.69 54.12 -47.73
CA ALA A 700 -16.98 54.75 -48.83
C ALA A 700 -17.38 54.12 -50.19
N CYS A 701 -17.86 55.00 -51.08
CA CYS A 701 -17.96 54.90 -52.55
C CYS A 701 -19.26 54.39 -53.22
N ILE A 702 -20.16 55.36 -53.46
CA ILE A 702 -20.67 55.79 -54.78
C ILE A 702 -21.29 54.71 -55.71
N THR A 703 -22.63 54.71 -55.68
CA THR A 703 -23.64 54.67 -56.77
C THR A 703 -23.89 53.43 -57.65
N ASN A 704 -25.12 52.91 -57.47
CA ASN A 704 -26.18 52.64 -58.46
C ASN A 704 -25.86 51.84 -59.73
N LEU A 705 -26.62 50.75 -59.94
CA LEU A 705 -27.81 50.79 -60.80
C LEU A 705 -28.66 49.49 -60.68
N ASN A 706 -29.85 49.66 -60.12
CA ASN A 706 -31.16 49.08 -60.45
C ASN A 706 -31.27 47.68 -61.08
N SER A 707 -31.88 46.79 -60.28
CA SER A 707 -33.11 46.04 -60.58
C SER A 707 -33.48 45.79 -62.05
N ASP A 708 -33.56 44.52 -62.43
CA ASP A 708 -34.72 44.06 -63.18
C ASP A 708 -35.01 42.54 -63.05
N ARG A 709 -36.27 42.28 -62.72
CA ARG A 709 -37.13 41.12 -63.06
C ARG A 709 -37.04 39.78 -62.33
N GLN A 710 -38.14 39.55 -61.60
CA GLN A 710 -38.83 38.30 -61.35
C GLN A 710 -39.05 37.44 -62.62
N SER A 711 -39.12 36.11 -62.43
CA SER A 711 -40.18 35.16 -62.88
C SER A 711 -39.60 33.82 -63.37
N VAL A 712 -39.79 32.74 -62.62
CA VAL A 712 -40.78 31.63 -62.75
C VAL A 712 -40.46 30.58 -63.83
N PHE A 713 -40.54 29.31 -63.39
CA PHE A 713 -40.93 28.06 -64.07
C PHE A 713 -39.86 27.01 -64.41
N SER A 714 -40.09 25.84 -63.82
CA SER A 714 -39.72 24.50 -64.27
C SER A 714 -40.21 24.19 -65.69
N GLY A 715 -39.43 23.41 -66.44
CA GLY A 715 -39.94 22.63 -67.57
C GLY A 715 -38.88 22.25 -68.60
N ILE A 716 -38.43 20.99 -68.51
CA ILE A 716 -37.54 20.21 -69.40
C ILE A 716 -36.05 20.43 -69.18
#